data_AF-A0A1G3HMQ4-F1
#
_entry.id   AF-A0A1G3HMQ4-F1
#
_cell.length_a   1.000
_cell.length_b   1.000
_cell.length_c   1.000
_cell.angle_alpha   90.00
_cell.angle_beta   90.00
_cell.angle_gamma   90.00
#
_symmetry.space_group_name_H-M   'P 1'
#
loop_
_entity.id
_entity.type
_entity.pdbx_description
1 polymer ?
#
loop_
_entity_poly.entity_id
_entity_poly.type
_entity_poly.pdbx_seq_one_letter_code
_entity_poly.pdbx_strand_id
1 'polypeptide(L)'
;MDNLPAILLCSLAAPTWAQEDAASGLIGRLQNSTATREAQELVAMTPPQTDDKHEIAVFHHKRGMAHYQLGNYTRAVEDIQFAIQNNMPNRLTPGGWGDLWRMQDNLGSALYGKGDLLAQRSHWDAVARQYAANVGAHHIAKLALARIHTDLGNFATADQSLNEADESLKQMATRSYWDWNRYNATYLNQRTHANLMTAQGNVREAERLRKLALDNAQEDFNQQLRFPRWIRESAMNLAYARGKLAFLLASNGKLGEAEFYAQATVEDAIKYVGPKAIQTAQVLALLAFIRQQSGNLAGAEKLYRHALTAALSSGVSADSVPLAEMRNILGELLVERSNWSEAVAVFQQRADGLQSNPAQKLPTDSVAWALALHRSGSSQAAKDMAGRLIAAQHQLSVPNPTYVARQRGVLGMTLTSLGDLPAALSAFQQALPEMVRSDSDDSAAEGAGVTRVFWRTEILEAYVDLLTRLQAEGKVPPGLDAIAESFRIADLARGSSVQAAIAASAARAQLPNAELAGLVRRDQDTQNQAVALDRILAKLVTAPEAERLKKVIADMRTEVERLRKEHLVLQADIQRRFPEFGDLVAPRPATLAEVRKALAPGEALVSIYLGKSQSYVWTVGDQGKMGFRVVPVGRAEVDADVAKLRAGLMFNDDEVRPLSFDLTRASKLFQAFLAPEAELWRQAKVLSVIPHGSR
;
A
#
# COMPACT_ATOMS: atom_id res chain seq x y z
N MET A 1 -44.84 -1.58 15.71
CA MET A 1 -44.66 -2.22 17.03
C MET A 1 -43.73 -3.41 16.85
N ASP A 2 -42.53 -3.23 16.29
CA ASP A 2 -41.37 -2.43 16.74
C ASP A 2 -40.40 -3.35 17.49
N ASN A 3 -39.35 -3.77 16.77
CA ASN A 3 -37.97 -3.91 17.26
C ASN A 3 -37.08 -4.46 16.12
N LEU A 4 -36.69 -3.57 15.22
CA LEU A 4 -35.45 -3.67 14.44
C LEU A 4 -34.54 -2.55 14.97
N PRO A 5 -33.31 -2.83 15.44
CA PRO A 5 -32.41 -1.74 15.82
C PRO A 5 -31.94 -1.05 14.53
N ALA A 6 -32.35 0.21 14.40
CA ALA A 6 -31.92 1.11 13.35
C ALA A 6 -30.39 1.23 13.37
N ILE A 7 -29.76 0.85 12.25
CA ILE A 7 -28.39 1.21 11.92
C ILE A 7 -28.42 2.72 11.63
N LEU A 8 -28.22 3.51 12.68
CA LEU A 8 -27.95 4.93 12.57
C LEU A 8 -26.56 5.10 11.96
N LEU A 9 -26.54 5.55 10.70
CA LEU A 9 -25.39 6.21 10.07
C LEU A 9 -25.04 7.45 10.90
N CYS A 10 -24.28 7.26 11.99
CA CYS A 10 -23.58 8.34 12.64
C CYS A 10 -22.53 8.84 11.65
N SER A 11 -22.67 10.10 11.23
CA SER A 11 -21.55 10.94 10.82
C SER A 11 -20.55 10.97 11.98
N LEU A 12 -19.62 10.02 11.99
CA LEU A 12 -18.53 9.98 12.97
C LEU A 12 -17.61 11.16 12.66
N ALA A 13 -17.78 12.25 13.41
CA ALA A 13 -16.66 13.14 13.66
C ALA A 13 -15.47 12.27 14.09
N ALA A 14 -14.33 12.43 13.43
CA ALA A 14 -13.17 11.61 13.69
C ALA A 14 -12.86 11.61 15.21
N PRO A 15 -12.64 10.43 15.84
CA PRO A 15 -12.46 10.33 17.28
C PRO A 15 -11.28 11.20 17.76
N THR A 16 -11.23 11.55 19.04
CA THR A 16 -10.24 12.49 19.63
C THR A 16 -8.75 12.15 19.39
N TRP A 17 -8.41 10.89 19.09
CA TRP A 17 -7.05 10.50 18.69
C TRP A 17 -6.75 10.76 17.19
N ALA A 18 -7.76 11.16 16.41
CA ALA A 18 -7.62 11.64 15.05
C ALA A 18 -7.12 13.08 14.94
N GLN A 19 -6.95 13.76 16.08
CA GLN A 19 -6.38 15.09 16.18
C GLN A 19 -4.85 15.03 16.28
N GLU A 20 -4.17 16.12 15.88
CA GLU A 20 -2.69 16.21 15.79
C GLU A 20 -1.96 15.84 17.10
N ASP A 21 -2.63 15.93 18.26
CA ASP A 21 -2.07 15.64 19.58
C ASP A 21 -1.88 14.16 19.91
N ALA A 22 -2.42 13.23 19.11
CA ALA A 22 -2.36 11.81 19.44
C ALA A 22 -0.95 11.22 19.41
N ALA A 23 -0.06 11.72 18.56
CA ALA A 23 1.34 11.31 18.50
C ALA A 23 2.11 11.73 19.76
N SER A 24 1.95 12.99 20.15
CA SER A 24 2.55 13.57 21.36
C SER A 24 2.01 12.90 22.61
N GLY A 25 0.69 12.66 22.67
CA GLY A 25 0.05 11.91 23.75
C GLY A 25 0.49 10.44 23.80
N LEU A 26 0.71 9.80 22.66
CA LEU A 26 1.27 8.44 22.58
C LEU A 26 2.70 8.40 23.12
N ILE A 27 3.58 9.28 22.66
CA ILE A 27 4.98 9.36 23.11
C ILE A 27 5.06 9.67 24.60
N GLY A 28 4.26 10.62 25.10
CA GLY A 28 4.21 10.95 26.52
C GLY A 28 3.72 9.77 27.38
N ARG A 29 2.70 9.03 26.93
CA ARG A 29 2.24 7.81 27.62
C ARG A 29 3.30 6.71 27.61
N LEU A 30 4.01 6.53 26.50
CA LEU A 30 5.11 5.56 26.40
C LEU A 30 6.27 5.93 27.34
N GLN A 31 6.70 7.20 27.34
CA GLN A 31 7.75 7.70 28.23
C GLN A 31 7.44 7.46 29.71
N ASN A 32 6.17 7.65 30.10
CA ASN A 32 5.73 7.50 31.49
C ASN A 32 5.22 6.09 31.83
N SER A 33 5.30 5.14 30.89
CA SER A 33 4.82 3.77 31.11
C SER A 33 5.64 3.06 32.20
N THR A 34 4.98 2.19 32.96
CA THR A 34 5.64 1.34 33.97
C THR A 34 6.75 0.51 33.33
N ALA A 35 6.51 -0.07 32.15
CA ALA A 35 7.51 -0.84 31.42
C ALA A 35 8.78 -0.03 31.08
N THR A 36 8.63 1.25 30.72
CA THR A 36 9.79 2.12 30.43
C THR A 36 10.58 2.44 31.71
N ARG A 37 9.90 2.70 32.83
CA ARG A 37 10.56 2.94 34.12
C ARG A 37 11.32 1.72 34.63
N GLU A 38 10.68 0.55 34.61
CA GLU A 38 11.31 -0.73 35.00
C GLU A 38 12.54 -1.03 34.14
N ALA A 39 12.46 -0.79 32.82
CA ALA A 39 13.60 -0.97 31.92
C ALA A 39 14.75 0.00 32.23
N GLN A 40 14.43 1.27 32.54
CA GLN A 40 15.43 2.28 32.92
C GLN A 40 16.13 1.92 34.23
N GLU A 41 15.38 1.49 35.24
CA GLU A 41 15.91 1.05 36.53
C GLU A 41 16.86 -0.14 36.34
N LEU A 42 16.44 -1.15 35.58
CA LEU A 42 17.24 -2.36 35.35
C LEU A 42 18.54 -2.08 34.55
N VAL A 43 18.51 -1.14 33.61
CA VAL A 43 19.73 -0.71 32.89
C VAL A 43 20.68 0.09 33.78
N ALA A 44 20.16 0.80 34.78
CA ALA A 44 20.96 1.55 35.74
C ALA A 44 21.56 0.67 36.86
N MET A 45 21.07 -0.55 37.06
CA MET A 45 21.59 -1.47 38.07
C MET A 45 23.03 -1.92 37.75
N THR A 46 23.84 -2.04 38.80
CA THR A 46 25.17 -2.66 38.71
C THR A 46 25.04 -4.18 38.68
N PRO A 47 25.89 -4.90 37.90
CA PRO A 47 25.93 -6.36 37.94
C PRO A 47 26.15 -6.89 39.37
N PRO A 48 25.57 -8.06 39.71
CA PRO A 48 25.74 -8.67 41.02
C PRO A 48 27.22 -8.97 41.28
N GLN A 49 27.69 -8.67 42.49
CA GLN A 49 29.04 -8.97 42.95
C GLN A 49 29.09 -10.42 43.46
N THR A 50 29.11 -11.36 42.52
CA THR A 50 29.06 -12.82 42.75
C THR A 50 30.01 -13.52 41.79
N ASP A 51 30.57 -14.66 42.19
CA ASP A 51 31.35 -15.53 41.29
C ASP A 51 30.45 -16.53 40.53
N ASP A 52 29.14 -16.53 40.81
CA ASP A 52 28.16 -17.39 40.16
C ASP A 52 27.87 -16.90 38.73
N LYS A 53 28.54 -17.51 37.75
CA LYS A 53 28.37 -17.19 36.31
C LYS A 53 26.92 -17.25 35.85
N HIS A 54 26.10 -18.15 36.39
CA HIS A 54 24.70 -18.25 35.99
C HIS A 54 23.86 -17.08 36.52
N GLU A 55 24.12 -16.64 37.75
CA GLU A 55 23.48 -15.46 38.32
C GLU A 55 23.84 -14.19 37.51
N ILE A 56 25.11 -14.05 37.15
CA ILE A 56 25.58 -12.99 36.26
C ILE A 56 24.87 -13.09 34.89
N ALA A 57 24.81 -14.28 34.29
CA ALA A 57 24.15 -14.47 32.99
C ALA A 57 22.66 -14.07 33.02
N VAL A 58 21.94 -14.44 34.07
CA VAL A 58 20.52 -14.08 34.26
C VAL A 58 20.35 -12.57 34.39
N PHE A 59 21.23 -11.89 35.13
CA PHE A 59 21.23 -10.44 35.23
C PHE A 59 21.43 -9.78 33.86
N HIS A 60 22.47 -10.18 33.13
CA HIS A 60 22.77 -9.61 31.82
C HIS A 60 21.67 -9.90 30.80
N HIS A 61 21.04 -11.08 30.83
CA HIS A 61 19.90 -11.37 29.97
C HIS A 61 18.72 -10.43 30.22
N LYS A 62 18.37 -10.19 31.49
CA LYS A 62 17.33 -9.23 31.88
C LYS A 62 17.69 -7.81 31.41
N ARG A 63 18.91 -7.36 31.71
CA ARG A 63 19.40 -6.03 31.32
C ARG A 63 19.44 -5.84 29.80
N GLY A 64 19.85 -6.86 29.07
CA GLY A 64 19.82 -6.87 27.61
C GLY A 64 18.40 -6.69 27.06
N MET A 65 17.39 -7.33 27.66
CA MET A 65 15.99 -7.12 27.27
C MET A 65 15.44 -5.75 27.68
N ALA A 66 15.92 -5.16 28.77
CA ALA A 66 15.62 -3.77 29.11
C ALA A 66 16.25 -2.79 28.11
N HIS A 67 17.50 -3.03 27.69
CA HIS A 67 18.12 -2.31 26.59
C HIS A 67 17.29 -2.44 25.30
N TYR A 68 16.83 -3.64 24.97
CA TYR A 68 15.97 -3.87 23.81
C TYR A 68 14.67 -3.04 23.86
N GLN A 69 13.98 -3.04 25.01
CA GLN A 69 12.77 -2.26 25.23
C GLN A 69 12.98 -0.74 25.07
N LEU A 70 14.14 -0.26 25.50
CA LEU A 70 14.53 1.16 25.40
C LEU A 70 15.08 1.53 24.01
N GLY A 71 15.13 0.59 23.07
CA GLY A 71 15.72 0.82 21.75
C GLY A 71 17.24 0.96 21.77
N ASN A 72 17.94 0.38 22.76
CA ASN A 72 19.40 0.35 22.83
C ASN A 72 19.94 -0.96 22.24
N TYR A 73 19.67 -1.24 20.96
CA TYR A 73 19.84 -2.58 20.39
C TYR A 73 21.28 -3.11 20.40
N THR A 74 22.29 -2.25 20.21
CA THR A 74 23.69 -2.67 20.29
C THR A 74 24.04 -3.20 21.69
N ARG A 75 23.67 -2.47 22.75
CA ARG A 75 23.88 -2.92 24.13
C ARG A 75 23.05 -4.15 24.47
N ALA A 76 21.84 -4.25 23.92
CA ALA A 76 21.00 -5.43 24.08
C ALA A 76 21.70 -6.68 23.51
N VAL A 77 22.26 -6.59 22.30
CA VAL A 77 23.02 -7.69 21.68
C VAL A 77 24.23 -8.07 22.53
N GLU A 78 25.02 -7.09 22.99
CA GLU A 78 26.20 -7.31 23.83
C GLU A 78 25.86 -8.05 25.13
N ASP A 79 24.84 -7.56 25.87
CA ASP A 79 24.41 -8.15 27.13
C ASP A 79 23.86 -9.58 26.96
N ILE A 80 23.06 -9.82 25.92
CA ILE A 80 22.48 -11.14 25.70
C ILE A 80 23.55 -12.13 25.21
N GLN A 81 24.50 -11.70 24.37
CA GLN A 81 25.65 -12.53 23.99
C GLN A 81 26.50 -12.90 25.21
N PHE A 82 26.76 -11.93 26.10
CA PHE A 82 27.46 -12.16 27.36
C PHE A 82 26.71 -13.17 28.23
N ALA A 83 25.38 -13.04 28.34
CA ALA A 83 24.54 -13.98 29.07
C ALA A 83 24.63 -15.40 28.50
N ILE A 84 24.58 -15.55 27.17
CA ILE A 84 24.68 -16.86 26.50
C ILE A 84 26.04 -17.52 26.78
N GLN A 85 27.13 -16.76 26.74
CA GLN A 85 28.49 -17.26 27.00
C GLN A 85 28.71 -17.72 28.44
N ASN A 86 28.00 -17.11 29.40
CA ASN A 86 28.11 -17.40 30.83
C ASN A 86 26.95 -18.28 31.36
N ASN A 87 26.05 -18.73 30.49
CA ASN A 87 24.90 -19.52 30.91
C ASN A 87 25.31 -20.92 31.38
N MET A 88 24.55 -21.45 32.34
CA MET A 88 24.57 -22.85 32.79
C MET A 88 23.23 -23.48 32.39
N PRO A 89 23.13 -24.16 31.23
CA PRO A 89 21.85 -24.49 30.58
C PRO A 89 20.90 -25.38 31.41
N ASN A 90 21.44 -26.15 32.36
CA ASN A 90 20.65 -27.05 33.21
C ASN A 90 20.06 -26.36 34.46
N ARG A 91 20.37 -25.08 34.69
CA ARG A 91 19.87 -24.32 35.85
C ARG A 91 18.72 -23.41 35.41
N LEU A 92 17.50 -23.81 35.77
CA LEU A 92 16.30 -23.02 35.50
C LEU A 92 16.10 -21.96 36.59
N THR A 93 15.63 -20.78 36.20
CA THR A 93 15.26 -19.70 37.13
C THR A 93 13.77 -19.38 37.03
N PRO A 94 13.17 -18.77 38.08
CA PRO A 94 11.81 -18.25 38.02
C PRO A 94 11.62 -17.34 36.80
N GLY A 95 10.53 -17.58 36.05
CA GLY A 95 10.26 -16.86 34.80
C GLY A 95 11.13 -17.24 33.61
N GLY A 96 12.04 -18.23 33.73
CA GLY A 96 12.81 -18.77 32.61
C GLY A 96 13.96 -17.88 32.13
N TRP A 97 14.45 -16.94 32.95
CA TRP A 97 15.53 -16.03 32.56
C TRP A 97 16.90 -16.70 32.40
N GLY A 98 17.08 -17.91 32.96
CA GLY A 98 18.26 -18.75 32.77
C GLY A 98 18.17 -19.70 31.57
N ASP A 99 17.01 -19.78 30.92
CA ASP A 99 16.77 -20.68 29.79
C ASP A 99 17.61 -20.25 28.57
N LEU A 100 18.50 -21.14 28.12
CA LEU A 100 19.36 -20.88 26.97
C LEU A 100 18.54 -20.62 25.70
N TRP A 101 17.45 -21.36 25.48
CA TRP A 101 16.60 -21.16 24.30
C TRP A 101 16.02 -19.75 24.29
N ARG A 102 15.49 -19.29 25.43
CA ARG A 102 14.96 -17.93 25.57
C ARG A 102 16.02 -16.87 25.29
N MET A 103 17.26 -17.05 25.78
CA MET A 103 18.36 -16.13 25.48
C MET A 103 18.68 -16.09 23.99
N GLN A 104 18.70 -17.24 23.31
CA GLN A 104 18.95 -17.34 21.87
C GLN A 104 17.84 -16.65 21.05
N ASP A 105 16.58 -16.84 21.41
CA ASP A 105 15.43 -16.17 20.77
C ASP A 105 15.47 -14.65 20.98
N ASN A 106 15.77 -14.21 22.19
CA ASN A 106 15.94 -12.79 22.53
C ASN A 106 17.14 -12.15 21.81
N LEU A 107 18.24 -12.87 21.63
CA LEU A 107 19.36 -12.41 20.81
C LEU A 107 18.92 -12.23 19.35
N GLY A 108 18.15 -13.17 18.80
CA GLY A 108 17.57 -13.06 17.46
C GLY A 108 16.69 -11.81 17.33
N SER A 109 15.86 -11.53 18.32
CA SER A 109 15.03 -10.32 18.39
C SER A 109 15.87 -9.04 18.48
N ALA A 110 16.94 -9.04 19.28
CA ALA A 110 17.84 -7.89 19.42
C ALA A 110 18.64 -7.62 18.14
N LEU A 111 19.10 -8.66 17.45
CA LEU A 111 19.76 -8.54 16.14
C LEU A 111 18.78 -8.03 15.07
N TYR A 112 17.51 -8.45 15.11
CA TYR A 112 16.44 -7.87 14.28
C TYR A 112 16.24 -6.39 14.57
N GLY A 113 16.12 -6.02 15.84
CA GLY A 113 16.02 -4.62 16.28
C GLY A 113 17.21 -3.79 15.81
N LYS A 114 18.43 -4.34 15.86
CA LYS A 114 19.65 -3.67 15.39
C LYS A 114 19.65 -3.44 13.87
N GLY A 115 19.01 -4.31 13.09
CA GLY A 115 18.93 -4.22 11.62
C GLY A 115 19.99 -5.03 10.86
N ASP A 116 20.79 -5.85 11.54
CA ASP A 116 21.88 -6.63 10.92
C ASP A 116 21.36 -7.99 10.42
N LEU A 117 20.92 -8.06 9.16
CA LEU A 117 20.35 -9.29 8.59
C LEU A 117 21.35 -10.44 8.46
N LEU A 118 22.63 -10.15 8.23
CA LEU A 118 23.66 -11.19 8.07
C LEU A 118 24.06 -11.81 9.40
N ALA A 119 24.17 -11.00 10.46
CA ALA A 119 24.35 -11.52 11.81
C ALA A 119 23.13 -12.32 12.27
N GLN A 120 21.91 -11.85 11.97
CA GLN A 120 20.69 -12.62 12.23
C GLN A 120 20.71 -13.98 11.52
N ARG A 121 21.03 -14.01 10.23
CA ARG A 121 21.11 -15.27 9.47
C ARG A 121 22.10 -16.24 10.13
N SER A 122 23.31 -15.76 10.40
CA SER A 122 24.38 -16.58 10.97
C SER A 122 24.01 -17.13 12.35
N HIS A 123 23.35 -16.30 13.16
CA HIS A 123 22.80 -16.70 14.46
C HIS A 123 21.74 -17.80 14.32
N TRP A 124 20.71 -17.57 13.50
CA TRP A 124 19.62 -18.53 13.35
C TRP A 124 20.04 -19.83 12.65
N ASP A 125 21.05 -19.79 11.78
CA ASP A 125 21.70 -21.00 11.23
C ASP A 125 22.41 -21.82 12.32
N ALA A 126 23.10 -21.16 13.25
CA ALA A 126 23.73 -21.83 14.39
C ALA A 126 22.68 -22.42 15.34
N VAL A 127 21.64 -21.66 15.67
CA VAL A 127 20.51 -22.11 16.52
C VAL A 127 19.78 -23.29 15.87
N ALA A 128 19.47 -23.24 14.58
CA ALA A 128 18.79 -24.33 13.88
C ALA A 128 19.57 -25.65 13.93
N ARG A 129 20.91 -25.59 13.85
CA ARG A 129 21.81 -26.74 13.98
C ARG A 129 21.88 -27.23 15.43
N GLN A 130 22.04 -26.33 16.39
CA GLN A 130 22.12 -26.68 17.81
C GLN A 130 20.83 -27.35 18.30
N TYR A 131 19.67 -26.91 17.83
CA TYR A 131 18.36 -27.38 18.25
C TYR A 131 17.69 -28.33 17.26
N ALA A 132 18.45 -29.00 16.37
CA ALA A 132 17.88 -29.89 15.35
C ALA A 132 16.99 -31.02 15.92
N ALA A 133 17.28 -31.51 17.13
CA ALA A 133 16.47 -32.52 17.80
C ALA A 133 15.27 -31.96 18.58
N ASN A 134 15.25 -30.66 18.89
CA ASN A 134 14.15 -30.00 19.57
C ASN A 134 13.20 -29.40 18.54
N VAL A 135 12.12 -30.13 18.24
CA VAL A 135 11.18 -29.79 17.16
C VAL A 135 10.61 -28.37 17.28
N GLY A 136 10.30 -27.90 18.49
CA GLY A 136 9.73 -26.55 18.71
C GLY A 136 10.75 -25.44 18.47
N ALA A 137 11.96 -25.60 19.00
CA ALA A 137 13.05 -24.65 18.77
C ALA A 137 13.50 -24.63 17.30
N HIS A 138 13.55 -25.81 16.66
CA HIS A 138 13.86 -25.93 15.23
C HIS A 138 12.80 -25.25 14.36
N HIS A 139 11.51 -25.43 14.66
CA HIS A 139 10.41 -24.74 13.98
C HIS A 139 10.60 -23.21 13.99
N ILE A 140 10.83 -22.62 15.17
CA ILE A 140 11.02 -21.17 15.32
C ILE A 140 12.26 -20.69 14.58
N ALA A 141 13.37 -21.42 14.66
CA ALA A 141 14.60 -21.07 13.94
C ALA A 141 14.41 -21.08 12.42
N LYS A 142 13.65 -22.05 11.89
CA LYS A 142 13.32 -22.13 10.46
C LYS A 142 12.38 -21.02 10.00
N LEU A 143 11.39 -20.62 10.82
CA LEU A 143 10.58 -19.44 10.54
C LEU A 143 11.40 -18.14 10.53
N ALA A 144 12.38 -18.01 11.44
CA ALA A 144 13.27 -16.86 11.45
C ALA A 144 14.14 -16.80 10.18
N LEU A 145 14.73 -17.92 9.77
CA LEU A 145 15.48 -18.03 8.52
C LEU A 145 14.61 -17.75 7.30
N ALA A 146 13.39 -18.27 7.25
CA ALA A 146 12.43 -17.97 6.18
C ALA A 146 12.17 -16.47 6.04
N ARG A 147 11.94 -15.77 7.15
CA ARG A 147 11.77 -14.31 7.14
C ARG A 147 13.03 -13.62 6.61
N ILE A 148 14.21 -13.96 7.13
CA ILE A 148 15.48 -13.32 6.73
C ILE A 148 15.76 -13.55 5.24
N HIS A 149 15.52 -14.75 4.74
CA HIS A 149 15.65 -15.04 3.30
C HIS A 149 14.61 -14.29 2.46
N THR A 150 13.40 -14.09 2.97
CA THR A 150 12.40 -13.23 2.32
C THR A 150 12.87 -11.79 2.24
N ASP A 151 13.40 -11.24 3.34
CA ASP A 151 13.91 -9.86 3.42
C ASP A 151 15.11 -9.66 2.47
N LEU A 152 15.94 -10.69 2.28
CA LEU A 152 17.07 -10.72 1.33
C LEU A 152 16.66 -10.99 -0.13
N GLY A 153 15.37 -11.24 -0.42
CA GLY A 153 14.89 -11.60 -1.76
C GLY A 153 15.22 -13.03 -2.21
N ASN A 154 15.76 -13.87 -1.32
CA ASN A 154 16.10 -15.27 -1.57
C ASN A 154 14.86 -16.18 -1.41
N PHE A 155 13.83 -15.96 -2.24
CA PHE A 155 12.51 -16.59 -2.05
C PHE A 155 12.54 -18.13 -2.10
N ALA A 156 13.41 -18.74 -2.90
CA ALA A 156 13.53 -20.20 -2.95
C ALA A 156 14.02 -20.79 -1.62
N THR A 157 15.03 -20.15 -1.00
CA THR A 157 15.54 -20.57 0.31
C THR A 157 14.57 -20.24 1.44
N ALA A 158 13.81 -19.15 1.30
CA ALA A 158 12.74 -18.82 2.22
C ALA A 158 11.64 -19.90 2.21
N ASP A 159 11.21 -20.32 1.02
CA ASP A 159 10.23 -21.39 0.82
C ASP A 159 10.72 -22.73 1.38
N GLN A 160 11.99 -23.09 1.13
CA GLN A 160 12.59 -24.28 1.74
C GLN A 160 12.53 -24.21 3.28
N SER A 161 12.90 -23.07 3.86
CA SER A 161 12.87 -22.89 5.32
C SER A 161 11.44 -22.99 5.88
N LEU A 162 10.44 -22.50 5.14
CA LEU A 162 9.03 -22.66 5.52
C LEU A 162 8.57 -24.11 5.44
N ASN A 163 8.94 -24.86 4.40
CA ASN A 163 8.61 -26.28 4.29
C ASN A 163 9.18 -27.08 5.48
N GLU A 164 10.43 -26.80 5.88
CA GLU A 164 11.05 -27.42 7.06
C GLU A 164 10.35 -27.01 8.37
N ALA A 165 9.88 -25.76 8.45
CA ALA A 165 9.07 -25.30 9.58
C ALA A 165 7.69 -25.99 9.62
N ASP A 166 7.06 -26.21 8.47
CA ASP A 166 5.76 -26.90 8.35
C ASP A 166 5.87 -28.36 8.79
N GLU A 167 6.93 -29.06 8.39
CA GLU A 167 7.21 -30.42 8.86
C GLU A 167 7.44 -30.47 10.38
N SER A 168 8.17 -29.49 10.91
CA SER A 168 8.35 -29.37 12.36
C SER A 168 7.01 -29.12 13.07
N LEU A 169 6.12 -28.31 12.49
CA LEU A 169 4.80 -28.04 13.05
C LEU A 169 3.91 -29.30 13.06
N LYS A 170 3.92 -30.09 11.98
CA LYS A 170 3.22 -31.39 11.92
C LYS A 170 3.72 -32.34 13.01
N GLN A 171 5.04 -32.40 13.21
CA GLN A 171 5.62 -33.22 14.29
C GLN A 171 5.21 -32.70 15.67
N MET A 172 5.19 -31.37 15.88
CA MET A 172 4.72 -30.77 17.14
C MET A 172 3.27 -31.13 17.45
N ALA A 173 2.41 -31.23 16.42
CA ALA A 173 1.01 -31.60 16.58
C ALA A 173 0.78 -33.01 17.16
N THR A 174 1.80 -33.88 17.11
CA THR A 174 1.77 -35.22 17.72
C THR A 174 2.27 -35.25 19.17
N ARG A 175 2.77 -34.13 19.70
CA ARG A 175 3.37 -34.05 21.04
C ARG A 175 2.34 -33.65 22.09
N SER A 176 2.54 -34.11 23.33
CA SER A 176 1.63 -33.84 24.46
C SER A 176 1.49 -32.35 24.80
N TYR A 177 2.47 -31.52 24.46
CA TYR A 177 2.45 -30.08 24.69
C TYR A 177 1.76 -29.28 23.56
N TRP A 178 1.21 -29.95 22.54
CA TRP A 178 0.57 -29.29 21.39
C TRP A 178 -0.55 -28.35 21.81
N ASP A 179 -1.48 -28.81 22.65
CA ASP A 179 -2.62 -27.97 23.06
C ASP A 179 -2.21 -26.66 23.74
N TRP A 180 -1.03 -26.63 24.35
CA TRP A 180 -0.49 -25.43 24.98
C TRP A 180 0.26 -24.51 24.00
N ASN A 181 0.79 -25.03 22.90
CA ASN A 181 1.60 -24.24 21.95
C ASN A 181 0.93 -24.03 20.59
N ARG A 182 -0.20 -24.71 20.32
CA ARG A 182 -0.79 -24.80 18.97
C ARG A 182 -1.10 -23.44 18.38
N TYR A 183 -1.67 -22.53 19.17
CA TYR A 183 -2.11 -21.22 18.69
C TYR A 183 -0.91 -20.34 18.34
N ASN A 184 0.08 -20.24 19.23
CA ASN A 184 1.30 -19.48 18.99
C ASN A 184 2.09 -20.03 17.78
N ALA A 185 2.32 -21.35 17.74
CA ALA A 185 3.08 -21.98 16.66
C ALA A 185 2.38 -21.82 15.30
N THR A 186 1.06 -22.01 15.26
CA THR A 186 0.26 -21.83 14.04
C THR A 186 0.25 -20.36 13.59
N TYR A 187 0.12 -19.42 14.52
CA TYR A 187 0.23 -17.99 14.24
C TYR A 187 1.58 -17.62 13.61
N LEU A 188 2.70 -18.02 14.24
CA LEU A 188 4.04 -17.70 13.77
C LEU A 188 4.30 -18.29 12.38
N ASN A 189 3.79 -19.50 12.14
CA ASN A 189 3.87 -20.14 10.84
C ASN A 189 3.08 -19.37 9.78
N GLN A 190 1.78 -19.14 10.02
CA GLN A 190 0.90 -18.46 9.07
C GLN A 190 1.34 -17.02 8.77
N ARG A 191 1.81 -16.27 9.77
CA ARG A 191 2.28 -14.90 9.54
C ARG A 191 3.54 -14.87 8.66
N THR A 192 4.41 -15.88 8.78
CA THR A 192 5.67 -15.95 8.02
C THR A 192 5.38 -16.34 6.57
N HIS A 193 4.48 -17.31 6.35
CA HIS A 193 3.93 -17.61 5.02
C HIS A 193 3.29 -16.36 4.40
N ALA A 194 2.47 -15.61 5.14
CA ALA A 194 1.85 -14.39 4.63
C ALA A 194 2.87 -13.32 4.19
N ASN A 195 4.00 -13.23 4.89
CA ASN A 195 5.09 -12.32 4.52
C ASN A 195 5.76 -12.74 3.20
N LEU A 196 6.07 -14.04 3.04
CA LEU A 196 6.59 -14.56 1.77
C LEU A 196 5.61 -14.34 0.62
N MET A 197 4.32 -14.65 0.83
CA MET A 197 3.27 -14.43 -0.17
C MET A 197 3.20 -12.96 -0.60
N THR A 198 3.30 -12.03 0.35
CA THR A 198 3.33 -10.58 0.04
C THR A 198 4.55 -10.23 -0.80
N ALA A 199 5.74 -10.70 -0.41
CA ALA A 199 6.99 -10.41 -1.13
C ALA A 199 7.01 -10.99 -2.55
N GLN A 200 6.31 -12.11 -2.78
CA GLN A 200 6.16 -12.73 -4.09
C GLN A 200 4.99 -12.16 -4.93
N GLY A 201 4.28 -11.15 -4.43
CA GLY A 201 3.17 -10.48 -5.10
C GLY A 201 1.79 -11.11 -4.90
N ASN A 202 1.68 -12.20 -4.13
CA ASN A 202 0.42 -12.89 -3.83
C ASN A 202 -0.32 -12.27 -2.63
N VAL A 203 -0.79 -11.04 -2.82
CA VAL A 203 -1.44 -10.24 -1.75
C VAL A 203 -2.75 -10.88 -1.24
N ARG A 204 -3.50 -11.57 -2.11
CA ARG A 204 -4.78 -12.21 -1.75
C ARG A 204 -4.59 -13.37 -0.77
N GLU A 205 -3.63 -14.25 -1.02
CA GLU A 205 -3.34 -15.35 -0.10
C GLU A 205 -2.71 -14.82 1.19
N ALA A 206 -1.85 -13.78 1.09
CA ALA A 206 -1.33 -13.10 2.26
C ALA A 206 -2.45 -12.52 3.15
N GLU A 207 -3.52 -11.97 2.57
CA GLU A 207 -4.70 -11.52 3.32
C GLU A 207 -5.35 -12.67 4.09
N ARG A 208 -5.64 -13.77 3.40
CA ARG A 208 -6.28 -14.95 4.00
C ARG A 208 -5.47 -15.48 5.18
N LEU A 209 -4.16 -15.63 4.98
CA LEU A 209 -3.23 -16.09 6.02
C LEU A 209 -3.13 -15.10 7.19
N ARG A 210 -3.16 -13.79 6.93
CA ARG A 210 -3.16 -12.78 8.01
C ARG A 210 -4.41 -12.83 8.88
N LYS A 211 -5.59 -13.08 8.29
CA LYS A 211 -6.84 -13.28 9.05
C LYS A 211 -6.75 -14.51 9.95
N LEU A 212 -6.32 -15.64 9.40
CA LEU A 212 -6.11 -16.86 10.21
C LEU A 212 -5.05 -16.67 11.30
N ALA A 213 -3.97 -15.95 10.99
CA ALA A 213 -2.93 -15.64 11.96
C ALA A 213 -3.47 -14.77 13.09
N LEU A 214 -4.33 -13.78 12.79
CA LEU A 214 -4.99 -12.96 13.80
C LEU A 214 -5.87 -13.79 14.74
N ASP A 215 -6.68 -14.70 14.21
CA ASP A 215 -7.52 -15.59 15.01
C ASP A 215 -6.66 -16.43 15.98
N ASN A 216 -5.57 -17.00 15.48
CA ASN A 216 -4.65 -17.78 16.32
C ASN A 216 -3.90 -16.93 17.35
N ALA A 217 -3.50 -15.70 17.00
CA ALA A 217 -2.87 -14.78 17.95
C ALA A 217 -3.85 -14.36 19.07
N GLN A 218 -5.14 -14.21 18.73
CA GLN A 218 -6.17 -13.89 19.70
C GLN A 218 -6.41 -15.05 20.67
N GLU A 219 -6.45 -16.28 20.16
CA GLU A 219 -6.61 -17.48 21.01
C GLU A 219 -5.39 -17.74 21.90
N ASP A 220 -4.18 -17.54 21.38
CA ASP A 220 -2.95 -17.60 22.19
C ASP A 220 -3.01 -16.58 23.34
N PHE A 221 -3.43 -15.34 23.04
CA PHE A 221 -3.55 -14.29 24.06
C PHE A 221 -4.60 -14.64 25.12
N ASN A 222 -5.76 -15.15 24.69
CA ASN A 222 -6.82 -15.61 25.58
C ASN A 222 -6.34 -16.75 26.50
N GLN A 223 -5.50 -17.65 26.00
CA GLN A 223 -4.90 -18.72 26.78
C GLN A 223 -3.89 -18.17 27.80
N GLN A 224 -3.03 -17.23 27.40
CA GLN A 224 -2.05 -16.59 28.28
C GLN A 224 -2.69 -15.69 29.36
N LEU A 225 -3.90 -15.16 29.13
CA LEU A 225 -4.66 -14.46 30.18
C LEU A 225 -5.07 -15.39 31.32
N ARG A 226 -5.36 -16.67 31.02
CA ARG A 226 -5.73 -17.69 32.02
C ARG A 226 -4.49 -18.26 32.71
N PHE A 227 -3.40 -18.43 31.97
CA PHE A 227 -2.16 -19.04 32.45
C PHE A 227 -0.95 -18.19 32.02
N PRO A 228 -0.66 -17.08 32.73
CA PRO A 228 0.29 -16.07 32.27
C PRO A 228 1.74 -16.57 32.39
N ARG A 229 2.26 -17.14 31.30
CA ARG A 229 3.67 -17.52 31.16
C ARG A 229 4.41 -16.70 30.10
N TRP A 230 3.71 -16.34 29.01
CA TRP A 230 4.22 -15.57 27.86
C TRP A 230 3.24 -14.46 27.46
N ILE A 231 2.55 -13.87 28.44
CA ILE A 231 1.48 -12.89 28.18
C ILE A 231 1.98 -11.67 27.40
N ARG A 232 3.21 -11.23 27.64
CA ARG A 232 3.82 -10.10 26.94
C ARG A 232 4.07 -10.42 25.47
N GLU A 233 4.68 -11.56 25.21
CA GLU A 233 4.99 -12.04 23.86
C GLU A 233 3.70 -12.25 23.05
N SER A 234 2.68 -12.84 23.68
CA SER A 234 1.38 -13.05 23.07
C SER A 234 0.65 -11.74 22.77
N ALA A 235 0.68 -10.76 23.69
CA ALA A 235 0.13 -9.43 23.44
C ALA A 235 0.82 -8.73 22.26
N MET A 236 2.15 -8.81 22.17
CA MET A 236 2.91 -8.23 21.07
C MET A 236 2.61 -8.93 19.74
N ASN A 237 2.43 -10.25 19.75
CA ASN A 237 2.04 -11.03 18.58
C ASN A 237 0.65 -10.66 18.07
N LEU A 238 -0.32 -10.48 18.97
CA LEU A 238 -1.67 -10.01 18.67
C LEU A 238 -1.64 -8.59 18.08
N ALA A 239 -0.90 -7.67 18.70
CA ALA A 239 -0.72 -6.31 18.19
C ALA A 239 -0.10 -6.32 16.78
N TYR A 240 0.92 -7.15 16.53
CA TYR A 240 1.50 -7.30 15.20
C TYR A 240 0.49 -7.83 14.17
N ALA A 241 -0.30 -8.85 14.53
CA ALA A 241 -1.31 -9.43 13.64
C ALA A 241 -2.36 -8.39 13.24
N ARG A 242 -2.88 -7.64 14.23
CA ARG A 242 -3.83 -6.54 14.02
C ARG A 242 -3.24 -5.45 13.13
N GLY A 243 -2.01 -5.00 13.42
CA GLY A 243 -1.36 -3.96 12.65
C GLY A 243 -1.12 -4.33 11.19
N LYS A 244 -0.72 -5.59 10.91
CA LYS A 244 -0.56 -6.07 9.53
C LYS A 244 -1.89 -6.20 8.78
N LEU A 245 -2.97 -6.59 9.45
CA LEU A 245 -4.30 -6.60 8.84
C LEU A 245 -4.81 -5.18 8.59
N ALA A 246 -4.62 -4.26 9.55
CA ALA A 246 -4.98 -2.85 9.42
C ALA A 246 -4.31 -2.19 8.21
N PHE A 247 -3.00 -2.39 8.04
CA PHE A 247 -2.26 -1.87 6.87
C PHE A 247 -2.87 -2.36 5.55
N LEU A 248 -3.21 -3.65 5.48
CA LEU A 248 -3.77 -4.24 4.28
C LEU A 248 -5.19 -3.74 3.99
N LEU A 249 -6.04 -3.65 5.01
CA LEU A 249 -7.39 -3.08 4.91
C LEU A 249 -7.35 -1.64 4.42
N ALA A 250 -6.46 -0.82 4.98
CA ALA A 250 -6.27 0.57 4.55
C ALA A 250 -5.77 0.66 3.10
N SER A 251 -4.85 -0.22 2.70
CA SER A 251 -4.37 -0.31 1.30
C SER A 251 -5.49 -0.65 0.30
N ASN A 252 -6.51 -1.38 0.78
CA ASN A 252 -7.68 -1.78 0.01
C ASN A 252 -8.87 -0.81 0.17
N GLY A 253 -8.67 0.37 0.76
CA GLY A 253 -9.72 1.40 0.92
C GLY A 253 -10.76 1.10 2.01
N LYS A 254 -10.56 0.08 2.84
CA LYS A 254 -11.42 -0.26 3.98
C LYS A 254 -10.98 0.49 5.23
N LEU A 255 -11.12 1.81 5.21
CA LEU A 255 -10.53 2.69 6.21
C LEU A 255 -11.18 2.53 7.60
N GLY A 256 -12.50 2.30 7.68
CA GLY A 256 -13.17 2.09 8.96
C GLY A 256 -12.70 0.83 9.69
N GLU A 257 -12.63 -0.31 8.99
CA GLU A 257 -12.09 -1.56 9.55
C GLU A 257 -10.60 -1.41 9.92
N ALA A 258 -9.81 -0.73 9.08
CA ALA A 258 -8.39 -0.50 9.34
C ALA A 258 -8.16 0.36 10.60
N GLU A 259 -8.96 1.40 10.78
CA GLU A 259 -8.91 2.30 11.93
C GLU A 259 -9.18 1.55 13.25
N PHE A 260 -10.18 0.66 13.26
CA PHE A 260 -10.48 -0.21 14.41
C PHE A 260 -9.27 -1.06 14.85
N TYR A 261 -8.65 -1.78 13.90
CA TYR A 261 -7.51 -2.65 14.22
C TYR A 261 -6.24 -1.86 14.59
N ALA A 262 -6.03 -0.68 13.99
CA ALA A 262 -4.90 0.17 14.32
C ALA A 262 -5.00 0.75 15.73
N GLN A 263 -6.19 1.17 16.16
CA GLN A 263 -6.39 1.64 17.54
C GLN A 263 -6.04 0.55 18.57
N ALA A 264 -6.56 -0.66 18.37
CA ALA A 264 -6.25 -1.79 19.24
C ALA A 264 -4.75 -2.12 19.26
N THR A 265 -4.06 -1.97 18.12
CA THR A 265 -2.60 -2.16 18.02
C THR A 265 -1.83 -1.15 18.88
N VAL A 266 -2.25 0.12 18.87
CA VAL A 266 -1.60 1.19 19.66
C VAL A 266 -1.76 0.93 21.17
N GLU A 267 -2.97 0.60 21.61
CA GLU A 267 -3.27 0.35 23.02
C GLU A 267 -2.44 -0.81 23.61
N ASP A 268 -2.22 -1.86 22.82
CA ASP A 268 -1.38 -2.99 23.22
C ASP A 268 0.11 -2.67 23.15
N ALA A 269 0.55 -1.89 22.15
CA ALA A 269 1.95 -1.49 22.03
C ALA A 269 2.41 -0.61 23.22
N ILE A 270 1.57 0.31 23.72
CA ILE A 270 1.92 1.19 24.85
C ILE A 270 2.24 0.43 26.13
N LYS A 271 1.67 -0.76 26.31
CA LYS A 271 1.85 -1.55 27.54
C LYS A 271 3.24 -2.20 27.64
N TYR A 272 3.91 -2.45 26.52
CA TYR A 272 5.06 -3.38 26.47
C TYR A 272 6.30 -2.89 25.72
N VAL A 273 6.23 -1.68 25.13
CA VAL A 273 7.25 -1.11 24.25
C VAL A 273 7.65 0.28 24.75
N GLY A 274 8.94 0.63 24.66
CA GLY A 274 9.43 1.97 25.02
C GLY A 274 9.30 2.99 23.88
N PRO A 275 9.38 4.30 24.18
CA PRO A 275 9.18 5.38 23.20
C PRO A 275 10.21 5.42 22.07
N LYS A 276 11.40 4.85 22.29
CA LYS A 276 12.50 4.81 21.31
C LYS A 276 12.62 3.48 20.56
N ALA A 277 11.75 2.51 20.81
CA ALA A 277 11.85 1.21 20.15
C ALA A 277 11.34 1.27 18.70
N ILE A 278 11.90 0.44 17.82
CA ILE A 278 11.49 0.33 16.41
C ILE A 278 10.00 -0.04 16.26
N GLN A 279 9.44 -0.79 17.22
CA GLN A 279 8.02 -1.12 17.24
C GLN A 279 7.15 0.13 17.42
N THR A 280 7.61 1.12 18.20
CA THR A 280 6.92 2.42 18.32
C THR A 280 6.91 3.16 16.99
N ALA A 281 8.02 3.14 16.25
CA ALA A 281 8.07 3.72 14.90
C ALA A 281 7.09 3.02 13.95
N GLN A 282 6.99 1.69 13.99
CA GLN A 282 6.06 0.92 13.16
C GLN A 282 4.59 1.23 13.47
N VAL A 283 4.24 1.42 14.75
CA VAL A 283 2.88 1.80 15.16
C VAL A 283 2.54 3.22 14.70
N LEU A 284 3.46 4.17 14.87
CA LEU A 284 3.29 5.55 14.38
C LEU A 284 3.12 5.59 12.85
N ALA A 285 3.91 4.78 12.12
CA ALA A 285 3.81 4.65 10.68
C ALA A 285 2.46 4.05 10.22
N LEU A 286 1.93 3.06 10.95
CA LEU A 286 0.59 2.53 10.65
C LEU A 286 -0.50 3.59 10.79
N LEU A 287 -0.45 4.40 11.86
CA LEU A 287 -1.38 5.51 12.06
C LEU A 287 -1.24 6.57 10.96
N ALA A 288 0.00 6.92 10.61
CA ALA A 288 0.30 7.85 9.52
C ALA A 288 -0.29 7.35 8.20
N PHE A 289 -0.14 6.06 7.90
CA PHE A 289 -0.66 5.45 6.67
C PHE A 289 -2.18 5.53 6.60
N ILE A 290 -2.89 5.26 7.69
CA ILE A 290 -4.36 5.39 7.72
C ILE A 290 -4.79 6.84 7.49
N ARG A 291 -4.10 7.81 8.11
CA ARG A 291 -4.34 9.25 7.90
C ARG A 291 -4.03 9.69 6.47
N GLN A 292 -2.98 9.14 5.87
CA GLN A 292 -2.62 9.37 4.48
C GLN A 292 -3.74 8.86 3.56
N GLN A 293 -4.20 7.62 3.75
CA GLN A 293 -5.27 7.05 2.92
C GLN A 293 -6.61 7.79 3.11
N SER A 294 -6.88 8.34 4.31
CA SER A 294 -8.05 9.18 4.58
C SER A 294 -7.90 10.63 4.07
N GLY A 295 -6.76 11.00 3.48
CA GLY A 295 -6.49 12.31 2.89
C GLY A 295 -5.94 13.38 3.82
N ASN A 296 -5.69 13.07 5.10
CA ASN A 296 -4.98 13.96 6.01
C ASN A 296 -3.45 13.82 5.84
N LEU A 297 -2.94 14.34 4.71
CA LEU A 297 -1.52 14.24 4.36
C LEU A 297 -0.61 15.01 5.33
N ALA A 298 -1.08 16.14 5.87
CA ALA A 298 -0.30 16.94 6.82
C ALA A 298 -0.13 16.24 8.18
N GLY A 299 -1.21 15.65 8.71
CA GLY A 299 -1.15 14.83 9.92
C GLY A 299 -0.33 13.56 9.73
N ALA A 300 -0.43 12.91 8.57
CA ALA A 300 0.38 11.75 8.22
C ALA A 300 1.88 12.08 8.21
N GLU A 301 2.27 13.23 7.67
CA GLU A 301 3.67 13.65 7.60
C GLU A 301 4.28 13.83 8.98
N LYS A 302 3.57 14.52 9.89
CA LYS A 302 4.01 14.69 11.27
C LYS A 302 4.27 13.33 11.94
N LEU A 303 3.36 12.38 11.76
CA LEU A 303 3.49 11.02 12.31
C LEU A 303 4.66 10.23 11.69
N TYR A 304 4.84 10.25 10.36
CA TYR A 304 5.98 9.58 9.72
C TYR A 304 7.32 10.20 10.13
N ARG A 305 7.40 11.52 10.28
CA ARG A 305 8.61 12.18 10.78
C ARG A 305 8.91 11.75 12.21
N HIS A 306 7.90 11.68 13.09
CA HIS A 306 8.09 11.14 14.45
C HIS A 306 8.52 9.67 14.43
N ALA A 307 7.94 8.84 13.57
CA ALA A 307 8.35 7.44 13.41
C ALA A 307 9.83 7.34 12.99
N LEU A 308 10.26 8.15 12.01
CA LEU A 308 11.64 8.21 11.56
C LEU A 308 12.59 8.70 12.67
N THR A 309 12.22 9.74 13.42
CA THR A 309 13.01 10.21 14.57
C THR A 309 13.15 9.14 15.66
N ALA A 310 12.06 8.42 15.97
CA ALA A 310 12.09 7.32 16.92
C ALA A 310 13.02 6.19 16.45
N ALA A 311 12.93 5.80 15.17
CA ALA A 311 13.82 4.80 14.57
C ALA A 311 15.29 5.23 14.62
N LEU A 312 15.62 6.47 14.22
CA LEU A 312 16.99 6.99 14.27
C LEU A 312 17.54 7.05 15.71
N SER A 313 16.68 7.37 16.68
CA SER A 313 17.06 7.43 18.10
C SER A 313 17.31 6.07 18.74
N SER A 314 16.98 4.97 18.05
CA SER A 314 17.12 3.60 18.52
C SER A 314 18.48 2.95 18.20
N GLY A 315 19.40 3.70 17.60
CA GLY A 315 20.73 3.19 17.24
C GLY A 315 20.70 2.01 16.25
N VAL A 316 19.60 1.84 15.51
CA VAL A 316 19.52 0.94 14.35
C VAL A 316 20.63 1.25 13.34
N SER A 317 21.16 0.22 12.70
CA SER A 317 22.14 0.38 11.64
C SER A 317 21.56 1.12 10.43
N ALA A 318 22.40 1.81 9.66
CA ALA A 318 21.95 2.59 8.51
C ALA A 318 21.33 1.72 7.40
N ASP A 319 21.78 0.46 7.29
CA ASP A 319 21.31 -0.59 6.38
C ASP A 319 20.08 -1.36 6.91
N SER A 320 19.52 -0.95 8.05
CA SER A 320 18.36 -1.59 8.67
C SER A 320 17.11 -1.51 7.76
N VAL A 321 16.51 -2.66 7.44
CA VAL A 321 15.25 -2.74 6.66
C VAL A 321 14.11 -1.91 7.29
N PRO A 322 13.84 -2.01 8.62
CA PRO A 322 12.85 -1.13 9.25
C PRO A 322 13.11 0.37 9.07
N LEU A 323 14.37 0.83 9.16
CA LEU A 323 14.70 2.24 8.94
C LEU A 323 14.50 2.64 7.48
N ALA A 324 14.92 1.78 6.55
CA ALA A 324 14.72 1.98 5.12
C ALA A 324 13.23 2.05 4.76
N GLU A 325 12.38 1.27 5.43
CA GLU A 325 10.93 1.32 5.27
C GLU A 325 10.35 2.66 5.75
N MET A 326 10.77 3.16 6.91
CA MET A 326 10.34 4.48 7.43
C MET A 326 10.70 5.62 6.45
N ARG A 327 11.87 5.53 5.79
CA ARG A 327 12.24 6.49 4.74
C ARG A 327 11.42 6.30 3.48
N ASN A 328 11.11 5.06 3.08
CA ASN A 328 10.31 4.78 1.89
C ASN A 328 8.91 5.41 2.01
N ILE A 329 8.21 5.15 3.11
CA ILE A 329 6.85 5.65 3.34
C ILE A 329 6.81 7.18 3.47
N LEU A 330 7.83 7.80 4.08
CA LEU A 330 7.96 9.27 4.12
C LEU A 330 8.20 9.83 2.72
N GLY A 331 9.08 9.21 1.92
CA GLY A 331 9.34 9.61 0.54
C GLY A 331 8.11 9.51 -0.35
N GLU A 332 7.31 8.44 -0.20
CA GLU A 332 6.03 8.27 -0.89
C GLU A 332 5.03 9.37 -0.52
N LEU A 333 4.90 9.69 0.77
CA LEU A 333 4.04 10.80 1.20
C LEU A 333 4.50 12.15 0.63
N LEU A 334 5.81 12.42 0.63
CA LEU A 334 6.36 13.65 0.07
C LEU A 334 6.09 13.77 -1.43
N VAL A 335 6.11 12.65 -2.16
CA VAL A 335 5.67 12.55 -3.57
C VAL A 335 4.20 12.93 -3.72
N GLU A 336 3.32 12.40 -2.88
CA GLU A 336 1.88 12.74 -2.89
C GLU A 336 1.62 14.22 -2.57
N ARG A 337 2.46 14.80 -1.71
CA ARG A 337 2.46 16.25 -1.43
C ARG A 337 3.14 17.10 -2.50
N SER A 338 3.67 16.49 -3.57
CA SER A 338 4.44 17.15 -4.62
C SER A 338 5.73 17.86 -4.11
N ASN A 339 6.27 17.44 -2.97
CA ASN A 339 7.54 17.90 -2.42
C ASN A 339 8.71 17.11 -3.03
N TRP A 340 8.91 17.25 -4.34
CA TRP A 340 9.79 16.37 -5.12
C TRP A 340 11.24 16.35 -4.66
N SER A 341 11.83 17.52 -4.40
CA SER A 341 13.24 17.63 -4.02
C SER A 341 13.53 16.99 -2.66
N GLU A 342 12.62 17.18 -1.69
CA GLU A 342 12.75 16.53 -0.38
C GLU A 342 12.53 15.02 -0.48
N ALA A 343 11.56 14.57 -1.29
CA ALA A 343 11.35 13.15 -1.55
C ALA A 343 12.61 12.49 -2.13
N VAL A 344 13.25 13.11 -3.12
CA VAL A 344 14.53 12.63 -3.69
C VAL A 344 15.60 12.52 -2.60
N ALA A 345 15.74 13.52 -1.72
CA ALA A 345 16.72 13.49 -0.63
C ALA A 345 16.45 12.33 0.35
N VAL A 346 15.19 12.10 0.72
CA VAL A 346 14.80 10.99 1.63
C VAL A 346 15.04 9.63 0.98
N PHE A 347 14.70 9.46 -0.30
CA PHE A 347 14.99 8.22 -1.03
C PHE A 347 16.49 7.99 -1.21
N GLN A 348 17.27 9.05 -1.43
CA GLN A 348 18.74 8.93 -1.49
C GLN A 348 19.30 8.46 -0.14
N GLN A 349 18.88 9.05 0.99
CA GLN A 349 19.28 8.59 2.32
C GLN A 349 18.89 7.13 2.59
N ARG A 350 17.75 6.68 2.05
CA ARG A 350 17.35 5.27 2.09
C ARG A 350 18.33 4.41 1.31
N ALA A 351 18.64 4.78 0.07
CA ALA A 351 19.56 4.06 -0.79
C ALA A 351 20.97 4.00 -0.19
N ASP A 352 21.51 5.13 0.27
CA ASP A 352 22.84 5.22 0.90
C ASP A 352 22.94 4.34 2.14
N GLY A 353 21.89 4.34 2.98
CA GLY A 353 21.81 3.48 4.15
C GLY A 353 21.87 2.00 3.78
N LEU A 354 20.99 1.54 2.88
CA LEU A 354 20.97 0.17 2.39
C LEU A 354 22.29 -0.24 1.71
N GLN A 355 22.95 0.68 1.00
CA GLN A 355 24.20 0.44 0.30
C GLN A 355 25.45 0.49 1.19
N SER A 356 25.32 0.98 2.43
CA SER A 356 26.41 0.94 3.43
C SER A 356 26.85 -0.50 3.76
N ASN A 357 26.01 -1.49 3.45
CA ASN A 357 26.30 -2.91 3.55
C ASN A 357 25.90 -3.65 2.26
N PRO A 358 26.73 -3.54 1.20
CA PRO A 358 26.38 -4.06 -0.12
C PRO A 358 26.27 -5.60 -0.15
N ALA A 359 26.80 -6.29 0.87
CA ALA A 359 26.69 -7.74 1.00
C ALA A 359 25.23 -8.23 1.17
N GLN A 360 24.32 -7.37 1.65
CA GLN A 360 22.89 -7.71 1.78
C GLN A 360 22.13 -7.64 0.45
N LYS A 361 22.64 -6.91 -0.55
CA LYS A 361 22.03 -6.75 -1.90
C LYS A 361 20.55 -6.31 -1.87
N LEU A 362 20.18 -5.45 -0.91
CA LEU A 362 18.81 -5.00 -0.73
C LEU A 362 18.36 -4.03 -1.85
N PRO A 363 17.08 -4.09 -2.29
CA PRO A 363 16.58 -3.23 -3.35
C PRO A 363 16.41 -1.76 -2.90
N THR A 364 16.97 -0.85 -3.69
CA THR A 364 16.92 0.60 -3.45
C THR A 364 15.84 1.31 -4.26
N ASP A 365 15.51 0.80 -5.44
CA ASP A 365 14.61 1.46 -6.38
C ASP A 365 13.15 1.41 -5.90
N SER A 366 12.40 2.50 -6.13
CA SER A 366 10.95 2.55 -5.93
C SER A 366 10.28 3.40 -7.01
N VAL A 367 9.02 3.10 -7.35
CA VAL A 367 8.30 3.85 -8.40
C VAL A 367 8.06 5.30 -7.99
N ALA A 368 7.84 5.56 -6.70
CA ALA A 368 7.73 6.90 -6.15
C ALA A 368 9.03 7.69 -6.30
N TRP A 369 10.18 7.05 -6.08
CA TRP A 369 11.48 7.70 -6.31
C TRP A 369 11.70 8.02 -7.78
N ALA A 370 11.36 7.10 -8.69
CA ALA A 370 11.42 7.37 -10.13
C ALA A 370 10.54 8.58 -10.52
N LEU A 371 9.31 8.67 -9.99
CA LEU A 371 8.46 9.84 -10.20
C LEU A 371 9.09 11.12 -9.62
N ALA A 372 9.63 11.08 -8.41
CA ALA A 372 10.29 12.22 -7.77
C ALA A 372 11.51 12.72 -8.56
N LEU A 373 12.34 11.79 -9.07
CA LEU A 373 13.48 12.09 -9.94
C LEU A 373 13.01 12.78 -11.23
N HIS A 374 11.99 12.23 -11.89
CA HIS A 374 11.43 12.82 -13.10
C HIS A 374 10.91 14.25 -12.86
N ARG A 375 10.11 14.44 -11.81
CA ARG A 375 9.53 15.75 -11.43
C ARG A 375 10.59 16.76 -10.97
N SER A 376 11.75 16.28 -10.52
CA SER A 376 12.90 17.11 -10.16
C SER A 376 13.88 17.35 -11.33
N GLY A 377 13.55 16.92 -12.55
CA GLY A 377 14.34 17.15 -13.76
C GLY A 377 15.26 16.00 -14.17
N SER A 378 15.42 14.95 -13.37
CA SER A 378 16.28 13.78 -13.64
C SER A 378 15.55 12.68 -14.41
N SER A 379 14.93 13.02 -15.56
CA SER A 379 14.08 12.10 -16.33
C SER A 379 14.81 10.85 -16.85
N GLN A 380 16.10 10.95 -17.19
CA GLN A 380 16.88 9.79 -17.64
C GLN A 380 17.08 8.77 -16.50
N ALA A 381 17.48 9.22 -15.31
CA ALA A 381 17.63 8.34 -14.14
C ALA A 381 16.28 7.68 -13.76
N ALA A 382 15.19 8.45 -13.85
CA ALA A 382 13.85 7.94 -13.63
C ALA A 382 13.43 6.86 -14.65
N LYS A 383 13.74 7.06 -15.94
CA LYS A 383 13.51 6.07 -17.01
C LYS A 383 14.22 4.75 -16.70
N ASP A 384 15.51 4.83 -16.36
CA ASP A 384 16.33 3.65 -16.08
C ASP A 384 15.82 2.91 -14.84
N MET A 385 15.41 3.65 -13.80
CA MET A 385 14.81 3.09 -12.59
C MET A 385 13.47 2.41 -12.87
N ALA A 386 12.56 3.05 -13.61
CA ALA A 386 11.28 2.45 -14.01
C ALA A 386 11.49 1.16 -14.83
N GLY A 387 12.46 1.13 -15.73
CA GLY A 387 12.84 -0.05 -16.50
C GLY A 387 13.32 -1.21 -15.62
N ARG A 388 14.20 -0.94 -14.64
CA ARG A 388 14.66 -1.96 -13.68
C ARG A 388 13.53 -2.50 -12.81
N LEU A 389 12.61 -1.65 -12.37
CA LEU A 389 11.45 -2.05 -11.58
C LEU A 389 10.50 -2.99 -12.36
N ILE A 390 10.24 -2.70 -13.64
CA ILE A 390 9.44 -3.57 -14.51
C ILE A 390 10.14 -4.93 -14.71
N ALA A 391 11.45 -4.91 -14.97
CA ALA A 391 12.25 -6.14 -15.12
C ALA A 391 12.22 -7.01 -13.84
N ALA A 392 12.32 -6.38 -12.67
CA ALA A 392 12.23 -7.07 -11.38
C ALA A 392 10.84 -7.71 -11.16
N GLN A 393 9.75 -7.03 -11.53
CA GLN A 393 8.40 -7.59 -11.45
C GLN A 393 8.24 -8.85 -12.31
N HIS A 394 8.87 -8.90 -13.48
CA HIS A 394 8.84 -10.10 -14.34
C HIS A 394 9.59 -11.31 -13.76
N GLN A 395 10.45 -11.11 -12.76
CA GLN A 395 11.14 -12.20 -12.06
C GLN A 395 10.34 -12.78 -10.89
N LEU A 396 9.25 -12.13 -10.48
CA LEU A 396 8.40 -12.61 -9.39
C LEU A 396 7.53 -13.80 -9.81
N SER A 397 7.18 -14.64 -8.84
CA SER A 397 6.24 -15.76 -9.03
C SER A 397 4.86 -15.29 -9.51
N VAL A 398 4.38 -14.18 -8.95
CA VAL A 398 3.12 -13.53 -9.31
C VAL A 398 3.39 -12.02 -9.46
N PRO A 399 3.70 -11.54 -10.68
CA PRO A 399 3.87 -10.11 -10.93
C PRO A 399 2.61 -9.34 -10.53
N ASN A 400 2.76 -8.20 -9.87
CA ASN A 400 1.61 -7.36 -9.47
C ASN A 400 1.23 -6.45 -10.66
N PRO A 401 0.08 -6.67 -11.32
CA PRO A 401 -0.27 -5.91 -12.53
C PRO A 401 -0.41 -4.41 -12.26
N THR A 402 -1.01 -4.04 -11.12
CA THR A 402 -1.19 -2.64 -10.71
C THR A 402 0.14 -1.92 -10.50
N TYR A 403 1.15 -2.61 -9.96
CA TYR A 403 2.49 -2.03 -9.79
C TYR A 403 3.18 -1.84 -11.14
N VAL A 404 3.11 -2.84 -12.02
CA VAL A 404 3.66 -2.74 -13.37
C VAL A 404 2.99 -1.62 -14.16
N ALA A 405 1.68 -1.44 -14.02
CA ALA A 405 0.95 -0.35 -14.65
C ALA A 405 1.45 1.03 -14.19
N ARG A 406 1.65 1.23 -12.88
CA ARG A 406 2.24 2.49 -12.35
C ARG A 406 3.66 2.72 -12.87
N GLN A 407 4.50 1.68 -12.87
CA GLN A 407 5.87 1.76 -13.36
C GLN A 407 5.91 2.11 -14.86
N ARG A 408 5.02 1.52 -15.66
CA ARG A 408 4.85 1.85 -17.08
C ARG A 408 4.32 3.27 -17.29
N GLY A 409 3.41 3.73 -16.43
CA GLY A 409 2.96 5.12 -16.42
C GLY A 409 4.13 6.08 -16.21
N VAL A 410 4.95 5.87 -15.18
CA VAL A 410 6.17 6.67 -14.95
C VAL A 410 7.15 6.55 -16.11
N LEU A 411 7.34 5.36 -16.69
CA LEU A 411 8.16 5.18 -17.88
C LEU A 411 7.63 6.04 -19.05
N GLY A 412 6.33 6.03 -19.31
CA GLY A 412 5.68 6.87 -20.33
C GLY A 412 5.91 8.36 -20.09
N MET A 413 5.80 8.81 -18.83
CA MET A 413 6.10 10.20 -18.44
C MET A 413 7.55 10.58 -18.74
N THR A 414 8.50 9.72 -18.36
CA THR A 414 9.93 9.98 -18.61
C THR A 414 10.28 9.99 -20.09
N LEU A 415 9.72 9.06 -20.88
CA LEU A 415 9.92 9.00 -22.33
C LEU A 415 9.32 10.22 -23.04
N THR A 416 8.17 10.71 -22.57
CA THR A 416 7.56 11.95 -23.09
C THR A 416 8.48 13.15 -22.88
N SER A 417 9.04 13.33 -21.68
CA SER A 417 9.99 14.41 -21.40
C SER A 417 11.32 14.28 -22.14
N LEU A 418 11.72 13.06 -22.49
CA LEU A 418 12.93 12.79 -23.28
C LEU A 418 12.69 12.88 -24.79
N GLY A 419 11.45 13.10 -25.24
CA GLY A 419 11.09 13.27 -26.64
C GLY A 419 10.84 11.98 -27.44
N ASP A 420 10.91 10.81 -26.79
CA ASP A 420 10.60 9.52 -27.41
C ASP A 420 9.08 9.24 -27.34
N LEU A 421 8.32 10.03 -28.09
CA LEU A 421 6.85 10.01 -28.06
C LEU A 421 6.25 8.65 -28.49
N PRO A 422 6.79 7.91 -29.49
CA PRO A 422 6.28 6.59 -29.84
C PRO A 422 6.45 5.56 -28.70
N ALA A 423 7.61 5.52 -28.05
CA ALA A 423 7.82 4.63 -26.91
C ALA A 423 6.96 5.04 -25.71
N ALA A 424 6.80 6.35 -25.48
CA ALA A 424 5.92 6.87 -24.44
C ALA A 424 4.47 6.42 -24.64
N LEU A 425 3.96 6.50 -25.87
CA LEU A 425 2.60 6.08 -26.22
C LEU A 425 2.40 4.59 -25.92
N SER A 426 3.35 3.75 -26.33
CA SER A 426 3.32 2.31 -26.03
C SER A 426 3.31 2.04 -24.53
N ALA A 427 4.12 2.75 -23.76
CA ALA A 427 4.17 2.59 -22.30
C ALA A 427 2.83 2.94 -21.62
N PHE A 428 2.20 4.06 -22.00
CA PHE A 428 0.88 4.43 -21.47
C PHE A 428 -0.22 3.45 -21.90
N GLN A 429 -0.24 3.03 -23.17
CA GLN A 429 -1.21 2.04 -23.67
C GLN A 429 -1.10 0.70 -22.93
N GLN A 430 0.10 0.30 -22.51
CA GLN A 430 0.31 -0.91 -21.70
C GLN A 430 -0.03 -0.73 -20.21
N ALA A 431 -0.08 0.51 -19.71
CA ALA A 431 -0.47 0.82 -18.34
C ALA A 431 -2.00 0.91 -18.18
N LEU A 432 -2.67 1.49 -19.18
CA LEU A 432 -4.05 1.94 -19.07
C LEU A 432 -5.08 0.84 -18.75
N PRO A 433 -5.09 -0.34 -19.39
CA PRO A 433 -6.14 -1.35 -19.15
C PRO A 433 -6.23 -1.76 -17.68
N GLU A 434 -5.08 -1.94 -17.04
CA GLU A 434 -5.01 -2.32 -15.63
C GLU A 434 -5.39 -1.17 -14.70
N MET A 435 -5.06 0.07 -15.06
CA MET A 435 -5.49 1.24 -14.29
C MET A 435 -7.02 1.40 -14.31
N VAL A 436 -7.66 1.15 -15.46
CA VAL A 436 -9.13 1.19 -15.58
C VAL A 436 -9.78 0.04 -14.80
N ARG A 437 -9.24 -1.19 -14.93
CA ARG A 437 -9.75 -2.38 -14.23
C ARG A 437 -9.65 -2.27 -12.70
N SER A 438 -8.53 -1.74 -12.19
CA SER A 438 -8.33 -1.54 -10.76
C SER A 438 -9.34 -0.54 -10.15
N ASP A 439 -9.89 0.37 -10.95
CA ASP A 439 -10.89 1.33 -10.50
C ASP A 439 -12.31 0.72 -10.47
N SER A 440 -12.63 -0.23 -11.37
CA SER A 440 -13.94 -0.90 -11.38
C SER A 440 -14.10 -1.91 -10.24
N ASP A 441 -13.08 -2.73 -9.99
CA ASP A 441 -13.14 -3.83 -9.01
C ASP A 441 -13.31 -3.34 -7.57
N ASP A 442 -12.78 -2.15 -7.27
CA ASP A 442 -12.69 -1.59 -5.92
C ASP A 442 -13.73 -0.49 -5.65
N SER A 443 -14.67 -0.28 -6.57
CA SER A 443 -15.82 0.61 -6.38
C SER A 443 -16.78 0.18 -5.26
N ALA A 444 -16.59 -1.04 -4.74
CA ALA A 444 -17.24 -1.56 -3.54
C ALA A 444 -16.53 -1.17 -2.22
N ALA A 445 -15.35 -0.53 -2.27
CA ALA A 445 -14.65 -0.02 -1.09
C ALA A 445 -15.22 1.34 -0.67
N GLU A 446 -15.21 1.63 0.63
CA GLU A 446 -15.77 2.86 1.24
C GLU A 446 -15.17 4.16 0.67
N GLY A 447 -14.00 4.09 0.03
CA GLY A 447 -13.43 5.14 -0.81
C GLY A 447 -12.11 4.70 -1.47
N ALA A 448 -11.78 5.28 -2.62
CA ALA A 448 -10.45 5.14 -3.22
C ALA A 448 -9.43 5.92 -2.37
N GLY A 449 -8.53 5.22 -1.66
CA GLY A 449 -7.49 5.87 -0.85
C GLY A 449 -6.66 6.88 -1.64
N VAL A 450 -6.23 7.97 -0.98
CA VAL A 450 -5.61 9.14 -1.66
C VAL A 450 -4.41 8.79 -2.54
N THR A 451 -3.56 7.84 -2.12
CA THR A 451 -2.43 7.35 -2.92
C THR A 451 -2.88 6.87 -4.29
N ARG A 452 -4.00 6.15 -4.36
CA ARG A 452 -4.53 5.62 -5.61
C ARG A 452 -4.98 6.74 -6.54
N VAL A 453 -5.77 7.67 -6.00
CA VAL A 453 -6.27 8.85 -6.73
C VAL A 453 -5.10 9.68 -7.27
N PHE A 454 -4.06 9.87 -6.44
CA PHE A 454 -2.84 10.56 -6.83
C PHE A 454 -2.17 9.88 -8.04
N TRP A 455 -1.82 8.60 -7.94
CA TRP A 455 -1.13 7.89 -9.03
C TRP A 455 -1.94 7.86 -10.32
N ARG A 456 -3.26 7.66 -10.22
CA ARG A 456 -4.15 7.71 -11.37
C ARG A 456 -4.10 9.08 -12.04
N THR A 457 -4.29 10.15 -11.27
CA THR A 457 -4.32 11.52 -11.79
C THR A 457 -2.98 11.86 -12.45
N GLU A 458 -1.85 11.59 -11.78
CA GLU A 458 -0.52 11.94 -12.29
C GLU A 458 -0.18 11.21 -13.61
N ILE A 459 -0.62 9.95 -13.77
CA ILE A 459 -0.36 9.17 -14.99
C ILE A 459 -1.33 9.52 -16.11
N LEU A 460 -2.64 9.64 -15.83
CA LEU A 460 -3.63 9.94 -16.86
C LEU A 460 -3.47 11.36 -17.40
N GLU A 461 -3.17 12.35 -16.55
CA GLU A 461 -2.87 13.71 -17.02
C GLU A 461 -1.62 13.76 -17.90
N ALA A 462 -0.58 12.99 -17.55
CA ALA A 462 0.61 12.90 -18.38
C ALA A 462 0.33 12.19 -19.72
N TYR A 463 -0.62 11.25 -19.76
CA TYR A 463 -1.03 10.64 -21.01
C TYR A 463 -1.80 11.63 -21.91
N VAL A 464 -2.68 12.45 -21.32
CA VAL A 464 -3.32 13.56 -22.05
C VAL A 464 -2.26 14.51 -22.61
N ASP A 465 -1.27 14.92 -21.81
CA ASP A 465 -0.16 15.76 -22.28
C ASP A 465 0.57 15.13 -23.47
N LEU A 466 0.92 13.85 -23.41
CA LEU A 466 1.54 13.15 -24.54
C LEU A 466 0.66 13.20 -25.81
N LEU A 467 -0.64 12.92 -25.69
CA LEU A 467 -1.56 12.94 -26.84
C LEU A 467 -1.62 14.34 -27.47
N THR A 468 -1.63 15.39 -26.64
CA THR A 468 -1.59 16.76 -27.15
C THR A 468 -0.28 17.12 -27.84
N ARG A 469 0.87 16.63 -27.36
CA ARG A 469 2.17 16.83 -28.02
C ARG A 469 2.25 16.08 -29.34
N LEU A 470 1.79 14.83 -29.38
CA LEU A 470 1.70 14.05 -30.61
C LEU A 470 0.86 14.79 -31.67
N GLN A 471 -0.27 15.37 -31.26
CA GLN A 471 -1.13 16.18 -32.13
C GLN A 471 -0.42 17.44 -32.62
N ALA A 472 0.18 18.23 -31.72
CA ALA A 472 0.84 19.48 -32.04
C ALA A 472 2.07 19.30 -32.95
N GLU A 473 2.83 18.22 -32.75
CA GLU A 473 4.01 17.89 -33.54
C GLU A 473 3.69 17.14 -34.84
N GLY A 474 2.42 16.83 -35.12
CA GLY A 474 2.02 16.05 -36.30
C GLY A 474 2.56 14.62 -36.29
N LYS A 475 2.84 14.06 -35.11
CA LYS A 475 3.44 12.72 -34.90
C LYS A 475 2.43 11.66 -34.48
N VAL A 476 1.14 11.94 -34.61
CA VAL A 476 0.07 10.99 -34.26
C VAL A 476 0.18 9.73 -35.16
N PRO A 477 0.31 8.52 -34.58
CA PRO A 477 0.36 7.30 -35.37
C PRO A 477 -0.93 7.06 -36.17
N PRO A 478 -0.86 6.35 -37.31
CA PRO A 478 -2.05 5.98 -38.08
C PRO A 478 -3.06 5.21 -37.22
N GLY A 479 -4.34 5.57 -37.33
CA GLY A 479 -5.44 4.91 -36.61
C GLY A 479 -5.68 5.41 -35.18
N LEU A 480 -4.87 6.34 -34.67
CA LEU A 480 -5.13 7.02 -33.39
C LEU A 480 -5.73 8.41 -33.65
N ASP A 481 -6.90 8.68 -33.08
CA ASP A 481 -7.43 10.04 -32.94
C ASP A 481 -6.99 10.58 -31.56
N ALA A 482 -5.91 11.37 -31.54
CA ALA A 482 -5.33 11.87 -30.29
C ALA A 482 -6.29 12.81 -29.53
N ILE A 483 -7.14 13.55 -30.24
CA ILE A 483 -8.09 14.48 -29.62
C ILE A 483 -9.23 13.69 -28.98
N ALA A 484 -9.80 12.71 -29.69
CA ALA A 484 -10.84 11.84 -29.14
C ALA A 484 -10.33 10.98 -27.98
N GLU A 485 -9.12 10.44 -28.09
CA GLU A 485 -8.51 9.67 -27.00
C GLU A 485 -8.24 10.56 -25.78
N SER A 486 -7.71 11.78 -25.98
CA SER A 486 -7.46 12.70 -24.86
C SER A 486 -8.74 13.07 -24.10
N PHE A 487 -9.87 13.23 -24.80
CA PHE A 487 -11.18 13.44 -24.18
C PHE A 487 -11.57 12.25 -23.29
N ARG A 488 -11.40 11.03 -23.80
CA ARG A 488 -11.71 9.78 -23.08
C ARG A 488 -10.84 9.61 -21.84
N ILE A 489 -9.55 9.90 -21.94
CA ILE A 489 -8.61 9.82 -20.81
C ILE A 489 -8.91 10.91 -19.77
N ALA A 490 -9.23 12.13 -20.19
CA ALA A 490 -9.63 13.20 -19.30
C ALA A 490 -10.91 12.84 -18.52
N ASP A 491 -11.87 12.20 -19.18
CA ASP A 491 -13.09 11.74 -18.53
C ASP A 491 -12.84 10.61 -17.50
N LEU A 492 -11.95 9.66 -17.82
CA LEU A 492 -11.44 8.68 -16.83
C LEU A 492 -10.77 9.36 -15.63
N ALA A 493 -9.99 10.41 -15.88
CA ALA A 493 -9.29 11.14 -14.82
C ALA A 493 -10.23 11.93 -13.91
N ARG A 494 -11.39 12.39 -14.42
CA ARG A 494 -12.44 13.04 -13.61
C ARG A 494 -13.02 12.09 -12.56
N GLY A 495 -13.11 10.79 -12.87
CA GLY A 495 -13.49 9.70 -11.97
C GLY A 495 -14.89 9.82 -11.36
N SER A 496 -15.85 9.00 -11.79
CA SER A 496 -17.11 8.82 -11.05
C SER A 496 -17.09 7.49 -10.30
N SER A 497 -16.67 7.51 -9.03
CA SER A 497 -16.80 6.36 -8.11
C SER A 497 -18.24 5.88 -7.96
N VAL A 498 -19.21 6.76 -8.19
CA VAL A 498 -20.65 6.47 -8.18
C VAL A 498 -21.06 5.56 -9.34
N GLN A 499 -20.51 5.78 -10.55
CA GLN A 499 -20.84 4.96 -11.72
C GLN A 499 -20.37 3.51 -11.55
N ALA A 500 -19.19 3.30 -10.97
CA ALA A 500 -18.67 1.95 -10.74
C ALA A 500 -19.42 1.20 -9.62
N ALA A 501 -19.87 1.90 -8.57
CA ALA A 501 -20.72 1.30 -7.54
C ALA A 501 -22.11 0.88 -8.09
N ILE A 502 -22.70 1.70 -8.96
CA ILE A 502 -23.93 1.37 -9.69
C ILE A 502 -23.68 0.16 -10.61
N ALA A 503 -22.54 0.12 -11.30
CA ALA A 503 -22.14 -0.97 -12.17
C ALA A 503 -21.96 -2.31 -11.44
N ALA A 504 -21.29 -2.31 -10.29
CA ALA A 504 -21.13 -3.48 -9.44
C ALA A 504 -22.47 -4.00 -8.87
N SER A 505 -23.43 -3.09 -8.63
CA SER A 505 -24.79 -3.45 -8.22
C SER A 505 -25.62 -3.99 -9.39
N ALA A 506 -25.49 -3.40 -10.58
CA ALA A 506 -26.19 -3.83 -11.79
C ALA A 506 -25.74 -5.21 -12.30
N ALA A 507 -24.44 -5.52 -12.19
CA ALA A 507 -23.89 -6.83 -12.51
C ALA A 507 -24.44 -7.97 -11.62
N ARG A 508 -25.03 -7.64 -10.47
CA ARG A 508 -25.66 -8.58 -9.52
C ARG A 508 -27.19 -8.60 -9.61
N ALA A 509 -27.78 -7.76 -10.46
CA ALA A 509 -29.23 -7.69 -10.65
C ALA A 509 -29.75 -8.84 -11.52
N GLN A 510 -31.03 -9.18 -11.38
CA GLN A 510 -31.66 -10.22 -12.18
C GLN A 510 -31.86 -9.72 -13.62
N LEU A 511 -31.17 -10.37 -14.56
CA LEU A 511 -31.10 -9.93 -15.95
C LEU A 511 -32.37 -10.31 -16.73
N PRO A 512 -32.97 -9.39 -17.49
CA PRO A 512 -34.26 -9.62 -18.16
C PRO A 512 -34.16 -10.54 -19.39
N ASN A 513 -32.96 -10.82 -19.89
CA ASN A 513 -32.73 -11.60 -21.12
C ASN A 513 -31.85 -12.84 -20.85
N ALA A 514 -32.34 -14.02 -21.26
CA ALA A 514 -31.64 -15.29 -21.09
C ALA A 514 -30.30 -15.39 -21.84
N GLU A 515 -30.19 -14.74 -22.99
CA GLU A 515 -28.94 -14.71 -23.77
C GLU A 515 -27.89 -13.80 -23.14
N LEU A 516 -28.29 -12.62 -22.70
CA LEU A 516 -27.45 -11.72 -21.90
C LEU A 516 -27.02 -12.41 -20.60
N ALA A 517 -27.95 -13.06 -19.89
CA ALA A 517 -27.65 -13.83 -18.70
C ALA A 517 -26.64 -14.96 -18.98
N GLY A 518 -26.70 -15.59 -20.15
CA GLY A 518 -25.75 -16.61 -20.57
C GLY A 518 -24.35 -16.06 -20.91
N LEU A 519 -24.25 -14.84 -21.46
CA LEU A 519 -22.96 -14.18 -21.68
C LEU A 519 -22.35 -13.68 -20.37
N VAL A 520 -23.13 -13.01 -19.53
CA VAL A 520 -22.69 -12.48 -18.24
C VAL A 520 -22.28 -13.62 -17.30
N ARG A 521 -23.03 -14.71 -17.28
CA ARG A 521 -22.65 -15.89 -16.50
C ARG A 521 -21.34 -16.49 -17.00
N ARG A 522 -21.13 -16.61 -18.32
CA ARG A 522 -19.85 -17.06 -18.87
C ARG A 522 -18.70 -16.10 -18.57
N ASP A 523 -18.96 -14.80 -18.59
CA ASP A 523 -17.96 -13.79 -18.24
C ASP A 523 -17.54 -13.93 -16.77
N GLN A 524 -18.53 -14.03 -15.87
CA GLN A 524 -18.31 -14.29 -14.44
C GLN A 524 -17.63 -15.63 -14.20
N ASP A 525 -18.05 -16.70 -14.87
CA ASP A 525 -17.46 -18.02 -14.75
C ASP A 525 -16.01 -18.01 -15.22
N THR A 526 -15.70 -17.36 -16.35
CA THR A 526 -14.33 -17.18 -16.86
C THR A 526 -13.47 -16.40 -15.87
N GLN A 527 -13.97 -15.29 -15.33
CA GLN A 527 -13.27 -14.54 -14.28
C GLN A 527 -13.06 -15.38 -13.02
N ASN A 528 -14.09 -16.09 -12.56
CA ASN A 528 -14.03 -16.95 -11.39
C ASN A 528 -13.05 -18.10 -11.58
N GLN A 529 -13.01 -18.70 -12.77
CA GLN A 529 -12.04 -19.73 -13.15
C GLN A 529 -10.62 -19.17 -13.16
N ALA A 530 -10.40 -17.97 -13.73
CA ALA A 530 -9.10 -17.32 -13.69
C ALA A 530 -8.64 -17.06 -12.25
N VAL A 531 -9.54 -16.55 -11.40
CA VAL A 531 -9.26 -16.35 -9.97
C VAL A 531 -9.02 -17.67 -9.23
N ALA A 532 -9.77 -18.73 -9.56
CA ALA A 532 -9.58 -20.05 -8.96
C ALA A 532 -8.26 -20.68 -9.39
N LEU A 533 -7.87 -20.57 -10.66
CA LEU A 533 -6.57 -21.00 -11.16
C LEU A 533 -5.44 -20.16 -10.55
N ASP A 534 -5.60 -18.85 -10.40
CA ASP A 534 -4.65 -17.98 -9.68
C ASP A 534 -4.49 -18.45 -8.22
N ARG A 535 -5.58 -18.88 -7.55
CA ARG A 535 -5.53 -19.48 -6.20
C ARG A 535 -4.83 -20.85 -6.18
N ILE A 536 -5.02 -21.68 -7.20
CA ILE A 536 -4.36 -22.99 -7.27
C ILE A 536 -2.88 -22.80 -7.62
N LEU A 537 -2.55 -21.90 -8.54
CA LEU A 537 -1.19 -21.50 -8.88
C LEU A 537 -0.46 -20.98 -7.64
N ALA A 538 -1.12 -20.12 -6.85
CA ALA A 538 -0.60 -19.66 -5.58
C ALA A 538 -0.22 -20.80 -4.63
N LYS A 539 -1.00 -21.89 -4.59
CA LYS A 539 -0.71 -23.09 -3.79
C LYS A 539 0.36 -24.00 -4.41
N LEU A 540 0.34 -24.19 -5.73
CA LEU A 540 1.27 -25.09 -6.42
C LEU A 540 2.67 -24.52 -6.53
N VAL A 541 2.80 -23.19 -6.67
CA VAL A 541 4.09 -22.51 -6.74
C VAL A 541 4.78 -22.50 -5.37
N THR A 542 4.01 -22.66 -4.29
CA THR A 542 4.46 -22.72 -2.89
C THR A 542 4.55 -24.16 -2.35
N ALA A 543 4.23 -25.15 -3.20
CA ALA A 543 4.45 -26.55 -2.85
C ALA A 543 5.95 -26.88 -2.82
N PRO A 544 6.37 -27.87 -2.02
CA PRO A 544 7.75 -28.36 -1.99
C PRO A 544 8.28 -28.65 -3.40
N GLU A 545 9.58 -28.43 -3.65
CA GLU A 545 10.16 -28.52 -5.01
C GLU A 545 9.91 -29.88 -5.69
N ALA A 546 9.86 -30.97 -4.90
CA ALA A 546 9.54 -32.31 -5.36
C ALA A 546 8.09 -32.47 -5.90
N GLU A 547 7.17 -31.62 -5.43
CA GLU A 547 5.75 -31.59 -5.83
C GLU A 547 5.44 -30.43 -6.80
N ARG A 548 6.42 -29.54 -7.05
CA ARG A 548 6.29 -28.40 -7.96
C ARG A 548 6.30 -28.88 -9.40
N LEU A 549 5.12 -29.15 -9.92
CA LEU A 549 4.89 -29.55 -11.30
C LEU A 549 5.13 -28.36 -12.25
N LYS A 550 6.39 -28.04 -12.55
CA LYS A 550 6.82 -26.86 -13.36
C LYS A 550 6.04 -26.72 -14.67
N LYS A 551 5.76 -27.84 -15.34
CA LYS A 551 4.93 -27.88 -16.55
C LYS A 551 3.47 -27.50 -16.26
N VAL A 552 2.86 -28.06 -15.22
CA VAL A 552 1.48 -27.71 -14.81
C VAL A 552 1.37 -26.24 -14.43
N ILE A 553 2.35 -25.68 -13.73
CA ILE A 553 2.40 -24.25 -13.41
C ILE A 553 2.47 -23.40 -14.68
N ALA A 554 3.31 -23.78 -15.64
CA ALA A 554 3.41 -23.09 -16.92
C ALA A 554 2.08 -23.17 -17.71
N ASP A 555 1.50 -24.37 -17.81
CA ASP A 555 0.23 -24.61 -18.51
C ASP A 555 -0.92 -23.82 -17.84
N MET A 556 -0.99 -23.81 -16.50
CA MET A 556 -1.98 -23.02 -15.77
C MET A 556 -1.79 -21.51 -15.95
N ARG A 557 -0.56 -21.01 -16.04
CA ARG A 557 -0.30 -19.59 -16.35
C ARG A 557 -0.80 -19.26 -17.76
N THR A 558 -0.53 -20.11 -18.73
CA THR A 558 -1.05 -19.97 -20.09
C THR A 558 -2.58 -19.99 -20.09
N GLU A 559 -3.19 -20.84 -19.28
CA GLU A 559 -4.64 -20.92 -19.15
C GLU A 559 -5.25 -19.69 -18.48
N VAL A 560 -4.63 -19.16 -17.42
CA VAL A 560 -5.04 -17.89 -16.81
C VAL A 560 -4.99 -16.76 -17.84
N GLU A 561 -3.92 -16.67 -18.63
CA GLU A 561 -3.82 -15.67 -19.70
C GLU A 561 -4.86 -15.90 -20.81
N ARG A 562 -5.19 -17.16 -21.13
CA ARG A 562 -6.25 -17.51 -22.07
C ARG A 562 -7.62 -17.07 -21.55
N LEU A 563 -7.95 -17.37 -20.29
CA LEU A 563 -9.20 -16.96 -19.63
C LEU A 563 -9.29 -15.43 -19.51
N ARG A 564 -8.19 -14.74 -19.21
CA ARG A 564 -8.15 -13.26 -19.20
C ARG A 564 -8.44 -12.68 -20.58
N LYS A 565 -7.89 -13.26 -21.65
CA LYS A 565 -8.22 -12.88 -23.03
C LYS A 565 -9.67 -13.18 -23.37
N GLU A 566 -10.18 -14.34 -22.96
CA GLU A 566 -11.58 -14.74 -23.16
C GLU A 566 -12.55 -13.79 -22.43
N HIS A 567 -12.22 -13.39 -21.21
CA HIS A 567 -12.95 -12.36 -20.47
C HIS A 567 -13.04 -11.05 -21.25
N LEU A 568 -11.92 -10.56 -21.80
CA LEU A 568 -11.92 -9.35 -22.63
C LEU A 568 -12.79 -9.51 -23.90
N VAL A 569 -12.76 -10.69 -24.52
CA VAL A 569 -13.61 -11.00 -25.69
C VAL A 569 -15.08 -11.05 -25.29
N LEU A 570 -15.43 -11.68 -24.17
CA LEU A 570 -16.80 -11.75 -23.65
C LEU A 570 -17.33 -10.36 -23.28
N GLN A 571 -16.52 -9.51 -22.63
CA GLN A 571 -16.89 -8.12 -22.40
C GLN A 571 -17.13 -7.36 -23.71
N ALA A 572 -16.27 -7.52 -24.71
CA ALA A 572 -16.47 -6.91 -26.02
C ALA A 572 -17.76 -7.43 -26.71
N ASP A 573 -18.09 -8.71 -26.55
CA ASP A 573 -19.30 -9.31 -27.11
C ASP A 573 -20.57 -8.87 -26.37
N ILE A 574 -20.54 -8.79 -25.04
CA ILE A 574 -21.62 -8.20 -24.23
C ILE A 574 -21.84 -6.76 -24.68
N GLN A 575 -20.77 -5.99 -24.85
CA GLN A 575 -20.86 -4.61 -25.30
C GLN A 575 -21.45 -4.47 -26.70
N ARG A 576 -21.05 -5.34 -27.63
CA ARG A 576 -21.52 -5.32 -29.02
C ARG A 576 -22.99 -5.72 -29.16
N ARG A 577 -23.46 -6.65 -28.33
CA ARG A 577 -24.77 -7.29 -28.47
C ARG A 577 -25.82 -6.73 -27.50
N PHE A 578 -25.39 -6.28 -26.33
CA PHE A 578 -26.21 -5.75 -25.25
C PHE A 578 -25.61 -4.42 -24.73
N PRO A 579 -25.52 -3.40 -25.58
CA PRO A 579 -24.81 -2.16 -25.27
C PRO A 579 -25.33 -1.47 -24.01
N GLU A 580 -26.65 -1.43 -23.80
CA GLU A 580 -27.26 -0.85 -22.59
C GLU A 580 -26.79 -1.51 -21.29
N PHE A 581 -26.56 -2.82 -21.30
CA PHE A 581 -26.04 -3.54 -20.14
C PHE A 581 -24.51 -3.41 -20.01
N GLY A 582 -23.79 -3.45 -21.13
CA GLY A 582 -22.34 -3.23 -21.15
C GLY A 582 -21.97 -1.86 -20.59
N ASP A 583 -22.68 -0.81 -21.02
CA ASP A 583 -22.49 0.57 -20.55
C ASP A 583 -22.91 0.74 -19.07
N LEU A 584 -23.75 -0.14 -18.54
CA LEU A 584 -24.14 -0.16 -17.13
C LEU A 584 -23.10 -0.86 -16.25
N VAL A 585 -22.50 -1.98 -16.70
CA VAL A 585 -21.55 -2.80 -15.91
C VAL A 585 -20.09 -2.35 -16.05
N ALA A 586 -19.74 -1.75 -17.19
CA ALA A 586 -18.44 -1.15 -17.42
C ALA A 586 -18.66 0.20 -18.10
N PRO A 587 -19.14 1.21 -17.34
CA PRO A 587 -19.42 2.52 -17.92
C PRO A 587 -18.19 3.04 -18.65
N ARG A 588 -18.32 3.13 -19.97
CA ARG A 588 -17.25 3.65 -20.81
C ARG A 588 -17.32 5.17 -20.75
N PRO A 589 -16.17 5.84 -20.62
CA PRO A 589 -16.14 7.28 -20.77
C PRO A 589 -16.71 7.62 -22.16
N ALA A 590 -17.63 8.58 -22.21
CA ALA A 590 -18.29 8.94 -23.45
C ALA A 590 -17.22 9.32 -24.50
N THR A 591 -17.40 8.87 -25.74
CA THR A 591 -16.54 9.29 -26.84
C THR A 591 -17.02 10.63 -27.39
N LEU A 592 -16.13 11.44 -27.97
CA LEU A 592 -16.54 12.67 -28.67
C LEU A 592 -17.57 12.39 -29.77
N ALA A 593 -17.48 11.23 -30.43
CA ALA A 593 -18.43 10.81 -31.45
C ALA A 593 -19.84 10.56 -30.89
N GLU A 594 -19.93 9.92 -29.72
CA GLU A 594 -21.20 9.70 -29.00
C GLU A 594 -21.77 11.02 -28.48
N VAL A 595 -20.95 11.89 -27.90
CA VAL A 595 -21.36 13.23 -27.46
C VAL A 595 -21.95 14.02 -28.63
N ARG A 596 -21.26 14.03 -29.78
CA ARG A 596 -21.75 14.70 -30.99
C ARG A 596 -23.09 14.12 -31.46
N LYS A 597 -23.29 12.80 -31.36
CA LYS A 597 -24.55 12.16 -31.75
C LYS A 597 -25.68 12.44 -30.76
N ALA A 598 -25.36 12.69 -29.50
CA ALA A 598 -26.33 12.93 -28.43
C ALA A 598 -26.88 14.37 -28.43
N LEU A 599 -26.13 15.35 -28.96
CA LEU A 599 -26.56 16.75 -29.04
C LEU A 599 -27.69 16.93 -30.07
N ALA A 600 -28.78 17.58 -29.66
CA ALA A 600 -29.87 17.95 -30.56
C ALA A 600 -29.48 19.16 -31.44
N PRO A 601 -30.19 19.39 -32.57
CA PRO A 601 -29.94 20.57 -33.41
C PRO A 601 -30.06 21.88 -32.61
N GLY A 602 -29.00 22.69 -32.63
CA GLY A 602 -28.91 23.93 -31.86
C GLY A 602 -28.38 23.75 -30.43
N GLU A 603 -27.85 22.57 -30.08
CA GLU A 603 -27.13 22.35 -28.81
C GLU A 603 -25.62 22.31 -29.04
N ALA A 604 -24.86 22.90 -28.13
CA ALA A 604 -23.40 22.82 -28.12
C ALA A 604 -22.91 22.38 -26.74
N LEU A 605 -21.70 21.83 -26.70
CA LEU A 605 -21.05 21.36 -25.48
C LEU A 605 -19.62 21.87 -25.38
N VAL A 606 -19.24 22.35 -24.20
CA VAL A 606 -17.86 22.67 -23.84
C VAL A 606 -17.47 21.83 -22.63
N SER A 607 -16.49 20.95 -22.79
CA SER A 607 -15.94 20.13 -21.73
C SER A 607 -14.58 20.66 -21.31
N ILE A 608 -14.42 20.93 -20.02
CA ILE A 608 -13.19 21.47 -19.45
C ILE A 608 -12.57 20.41 -18.55
N TYR A 609 -11.27 20.18 -18.71
CA TYR A 609 -10.47 19.41 -17.76
C TYR A 609 -9.34 20.30 -17.24
N LEU A 610 -9.38 20.63 -15.95
CA LEU A 610 -8.30 21.38 -15.31
C LEU A 610 -7.16 20.43 -14.94
N GLY A 611 -6.05 20.45 -15.68
CA GLY A 611 -4.83 19.70 -15.31
C GLY A 611 -3.96 20.49 -14.34
N LYS A 612 -2.91 19.85 -13.81
CA LYS A 612 -2.05 20.47 -12.79
C LYS A 612 -1.34 21.75 -13.28
N SER A 613 -0.75 21.72 -14.47
CA SER A 613 0.00 22.83 -15.07
C SER A 613 -0.73 23.54 -16.21
N GLN A 614 -1.62 22.84 -16.90
CA GLN A 614 -2.39 23.34 -18.04
C GLN A 614 -3.76 22.67 -18.05
N SER A 615 -4.71 23.27 -18.74
CA SER A 615 -6.08 22.78 -18.86
C SER A 615 -6.41 22.44 -20.30
N TYR A 616 -7.41 21.60 -20.48
CA TYR A 616 -7.82 21.10 -21.78
C TYR A 616 -9.29 21.39 -22.00
N VAL A 617 -9.63 21.90 -23.19
CA VAL A 617 -11.01 22.21 -23.54
C VAL A 617 -11.38 21.55 -24.85
N TRP A 618 -12.47 20.78 -24.82
CA TRP A 618 -13.10 20.20 -25.99
C TRP A 618 -14.43 20.90 -26.23
N THR A 619 -14.63 21.39 -27.45
CA THR A 619 -15.87 22.04 -27.88
C THR A 619 -16.53 21.18 -28.95
N VAL A 620 -17.82 20.87 -28.78
CA VAL A 620 -18.66 20.22 -29.79
C VAL A 620 -19.77 21.20 -30.13
N GLY A 621 -19.71 21.76 -31.34
CA GLY A 621 -20.67 22.74 -31.83
C GLY A 621 -21.98 22.12 -32.34
N ASP A 622 -22.98 22.96 -32.54
CA ASP A 622 -24.35 22.61 -32.93
C ASP A 622 -24.51 22.04 -34.36
N GLN A 623 -23.48 22.20 -35.19
CA GLN A 623 -23.35 21.58 -36.52
C GLN A 623 -22.30 20.46 -36.57
N GLY A 624 -21.91 19.92 -35.42
CA GLY A 624 -20.96 18.81 -35.31
C GLY A 624 -19.49 19.17 -35.58
N LYS A 625 -19.18 20.48 -35.74
CA LYS A 625 -17.80 20.99 -35.75
C LYS A 625 -17.19 20.81 -34.37
N MET A 626 -15.91 20.42 -34.33
CA MET A 626 -15.20 20.19 -33.08
C MET A 626 -14.04 21.16 -32.94
N GLY A 627 -13.84 21.63 -31.72
CA GLY A 627 -12.69 22.42 -31.30
C GLY A 627 -11.94 21.70 -30.17
N PHE A 628 -10.63 21.84 -30.17
CA PHE A 628 -9.79 21.37 -29.09
C PHE A 628 -8.67 22.37 -28.85
N ARG A 629 -8.46 22.72 -27.58
CA ARG A 629 -7.37 23.61 -27.18
C ARG A 629 -6.77 23.22 -25.85
N VAL A 630 -5.48 23.53 -25.74
CA VAL A 630 -4.75 23.56 -24.48
C VAL A 630 -4.74 25.00 -23.98
N VAL A 631 -5.18 25.18 -22.73
CA VAL A 631 -5.17 26.47 -22.04
C VAL A 631 -3.98 26.44 -21.07
N PRO A 632 -3.02 27.37 -21.16
CA PRO A 632 -1.80 27.38 -20.34
C PRO A 632 -2.07 27.90 -18.91
N VAL A 633 -3.13 27.40 -18.28
CA VAL A 633 -3.58 27.75 -16.94
C VAL A 633 -3.84 26.44 -16.19
N GLY A 634 -3.20 26.27 -15.04
CA GLY A 634 -3.33 25.08 -14.20
C GLY A 634 -4.46 25.16 -13.17
N ARG A 635 -4.85 24.01 -12.63
CA ARG A 635 -5.96 23.85 -11.68
C ARG A 635 -5.84 24.77 -10.46
N ALA A 636 -4.65 24.89 -9.87
CA ALA A 636 -4.44 25.69 -8.66
C ALA A 636 -4.76 27.19 -8.87
N GLU A 637 -4.44 27.73 -10.06
CA GLU A 637 -4.75 29.11 -10.41
C GLU A 637 -6.26 29.31 -10.58
N VAL A 638 -6.91 28.38 -11.30
CA VAL A 638 -8.36 28.43 -11.52
C VAL A 638 -9.11 28.28 -10.20
N ASP A 639 -8.72 27.33 -9.33
CA ASP A 639 -9.34 27.12 -8.03
C ASP A 639 -9.21 28.36 -7.13
N ALA A 640 -8.07 29.05 -7.16
CA ALA A 640 -7.87 30.29 -6.42
C ALA A 640 -8.77 31.44 -6.92
N ASP A 641 -8.93 31.57 -8.25
CA ASP A 641 -9.83 32.57 -8.83
C ASP A 641 -11.31 32.23 -8.56
N VAL A 642 -11.71 30.96 -8.68
CA VAL A 642 -13.08 30.49 -8.39
C VAL A 642 -13.43 30.67 -6.90
N ALA A 643 -12.52 30.36 -5.98
CA ALA A 643 -12.75 30.56 -4.55
C ALA A 643 -13.05 32.03 -4.21
N LYS A 644 -12.32 32.98 -4.82
CA LYS A 644 -12.56 34.42 -4.65
C LYS A 644 -13.90 34.86 -5.25
N LEU A 645 -14.26 34.34 -6.42
CA LEU A 645 -15.55 34.61 -7.05
C LEU A 645 -16.71 34.13 -6.17
N ARG A 646 -16.60 32.94 -5.57
CA ARG A 646 -17.63 32.39 -4.67
C ARG A 646 -17.74 33.16 -3.36
N ALA A 647 -16.63 33.62 -2.79
CA ALA A 647 -16.67 34.48 -1.61
C ALA A 647 -17.48 35.76 -1.87
N GLY A 648 -17.42 36.30 -3.10
CA GLY A 648 -18.26 37.40 -3.58
C GLY A 648 -19.75 37.07 -3.77
N LEU A 649 -20.17 35.81 -3.59
CA LEU A 649 -21.57 35.37 -3.69
C LEU A 649 -22.13 34.90 -2.34
N MET A 650 -21.29 34.77 -1.32
CA MET A 650 -21.74 34.40 0.02
C MET A 650 -22.32 35.61 0.74
N PHE A 651 -23.43 35.40 1.43
CA PHE A 651 -24.03 36.37 2.34
C PHE A 651 -23.40 36.17 3.72
N ASN A 652 -22.98 37.24 4.39
CA ASN A 652 -22.72 37.19 5.83
C ASN A 652 -24.04 37.35 6.58
N ASP A 653 -24.19 36.63 7.71
CA ASP A 653 -25.40 36.68 8.55
C ASP A 653 -25.75 38.11 9.04
N ASP A 654 -24.77 39.03 9.04
CA ASP A 654 -24.92 40.43 9.47
C ASP A 654 -25.00 41.45 8.30
N GLU A 655 -24.86 41.03 7.04
CA GLU A 655 -24.86 41.93 5.86
C GLU A 655 -25.97 41.61 4.86
N VAL A 656 -26.82 42.60 4.57
CA VAL A 656 -27.95 42.50 3.62
C VAL A 656 -27.50 42.49 2.13
N ARG A 657 -26.19 42.57 1.85
CA ARG A 657 -25.65 42.54 0.49
C ARG A 657 -24.43 41.62 0.40
N PRO A 658 -24.32 40.78 -0.65
CA PRO A 658 -23.11 40.01 -0.88
C PRO A 658 -21.92 40.95 -1.13
N LEU A 659 -20.72 40.49 -0.80
CA LEU A 659 -19.47 41.12 -1.23
C LEU A 659 -19.51 41.38 -2.75
N SER A 660 -18.93 42.47 -3.25
CA SER A 660 -19.01 42.79 -4.68
C SER A 660 -18.40 41.67 -5.55
N PHE A 661 -19.18 41.10 -6.47
CA PHE A 661 -18.73 40.07 -7.41
C PHE A 661 -17.58 40.60 -8.31
N ASP A 662 -16.44 39.89 -8.33
CA ASP A 662 -15.23 40.30 -9.05
C ASP A 662 -15.37 40.04 -10.57
N LEU A 663 -15.96 41.00 -11.28
CA LEU A 663 -16.15 40.95 -12.74
C LEU A 663 -14.85 40.79 -13.53
N THR A 664 -13.73 41.29 -13.01
CA THR A 664 -12.42 41.17 -13.67
C THR A 664 -11.96 39.72 -13.68
N ARG A 665 -12.07 39.01 -12.56
CA ARG A 665 -11.76 37.56 -12.49
C ARG A 665 -12.74 36.74 -13.31
N ALA A 666 -14.03 37.06 -13.26
CA ALA A 666 -15.03 36.37 -14.08
C ALA A 666 -14.73 36.53 -15.58
N SER A 667 -14.39 37.75 -16.01
CA SER A 667 -13.96 38.01 -17.39
C SER A 667 -12.67 37.27 -17.74
N LYS A 668 -11.68 37.21 -16.85
CA LYS A 668 -10.44 36.44 -17.06
C LYS A 668 -10.73 34.97 -17.34
N LEU A 669 -11.55 34.32 -16.49
CA LEU A 669 -11.91 32.91 -16.68
C LEU A 669 -12.74 32.68 -17.95
N PHE A 670 -13.68 33.58 -18.25
CA PHE A 670 -14.45 33.52 -19.51
C PHE A 670 -13.53 33.61 -20.73
N GLN A 671 -12.60 34.56 -20.74
CA GLN A 671 -11.64 34.74 -21.85
C GLN A 671 -10.68 33.57 -22.01
N ALA A 672 -10.32 32.88 -20.92
CA ALA A 672 -9.46 31.71 -20.99
C ALA A 672 -10.22 30.46 -21.47
N PHE A 673 -11.44 30.22 -20.97
CA PHE A 673 -12.11 28.93 -21.10
C PHE A 673 -13.30 28.91 -22.04
N LEU A 674 -13.96 30.03 -22.33
CA LEU A 674 -15.20 30.03 -23.13
C LEU A 674 -15.12 30.92 -24.36
N ALA A 675 -14.56 32.14 -24.26
CA ALA A 675 -14.48 33.07 -25.38
C ALA A 675 -13.77 32.52 -26.63
N PRO A 676 -12.67 31.75 -26.51
CA PRO A 676 -12.07 31.09 -27.67
C PRO A 676 -13.03 30.04 -28.22
N GLU A 677 -13.10 29.93 -29.54
CA GLU A 677 -14.03 29.05 -30.25
C GLU A 677 -15.52 29.40 -30.04
N ALA A 678 -15.82 30.65 -29.66
CA ALA A 678 -17.20 31.12 -29.50
C ALA A 678 -18.04 30.96 -30.77
N GLU A 679 -17.44 31.00 -31.95
CA GLU A 679 -18.12 30.73 -33.21
C GLU A 679 -18.70 29.30 -33.30
N LEU A 680 -18.18 28.35 -32.52
CA LEU A 680 -18.69 26.97 -32.49
C LEU A 680 -19.95 26.80 -31.64
N TRP A 681 -20.23 27.72 -30.71
CA TRP A 681 -21.32 27.57 -29.74
C TRP A 681 -22.22 28.81 -29.58
N ARG A 682 -21.81 30.00 -30.04
CA ARG A 682 -22.57 31.25 -29.84
C ARG A 682 -23.92 31.27 -30.57
N GLN A 683 -24.09 30.44 -31.60
CA GLN A 683 -25.37 30.28 -32.31
C GLN A 683 -26.25 29.17 -31.71
N ALA A 684 -25.71 28.36 -30.79
CA ALA A 684 -26.47 27.32 -30.11
C ALA A 684 -27.52 27.95 -29.19
N LYS A 685 -28.71 27.35 -29.18
CA LYS A 685 -29.80 27.69 -28.27
C LYS A 685 -29.50 27.24 -26.84
N VAL A 686 -28.76 26.15 -26.69
CA VAL A 686 -28.36 25.59 -25.40
C VAL A 686 -26.86 25.29 -25.43
N LEU A 687 -26.13 25.80 -24.44
CA LEU A 687 -24.72 25.48 -24.22
C LEU A 687 -24.58 24.68 -22.91
N SER A 688 -24.17 23.43 -23.04
CA SER A 688 -23.81 22.59 -21.89
C SER A 688 -22.32 22.76 -21.58
N VAL A 689 -21.99 23.17 -20.35
CA VAL A 689 -20.60 23.27 -19.89
C VAL A 689 -20.34 22.17 -18.87
N ILE A 690 -19.35 21.33 -19.11
CA ILE A 690 -18.88 20.28 -18.18
C ILE A 690 -17.59 20.76 -17.53
N PRO A 691 -17.65 21.38 -16.33
CA PRO A 691 -16.45 21.77 -15.61
C PRO A 691 -15.80 20.58 -14.90
N HIS A 692 -14.52 20.74 -14.57
CA HIS A 692 -13.75 19.84 -13.71
C HIS A 692 -13.02 20.69 -12.66
N GLY A 693 -12.88 20.22 -11.41
CA GLY A 693 -12.18 20.96 -10.34
C GLY A 693 -13.12 21.51 -9.27
N SER A 694 -12.69 22.57 -8.57
CA SER A 694 -13.30 23.04 -7.31
C SER A 694 -14.83 23.17 -7.38
N ARG A 695 -15.51 22.35 -6.56
CA ARG A 695 -16.94 22.45 -6.22
C ARG A 695 -17.24 23.64 -5.34
#